data_AF-A0AAF0I1W8-F1
#
_entry.id   AF-A0AAF0I1W8-F1
#
_cell.length_a   1.000
_cell.length_b   1.000
_cell.length_c   1.000
_cell.angle_alpha   90.00
_cell.angle_beta   90.00
_cell.angle_gamma   90.00
#
_symmetry.space_group_name_H-M   'P 1'
#
loop_
_entity.id
_entity.type
_entity.pdbx_description
1 polymer ?
#
loop_
_entity_poly.entity_id
_entity_poly.type
_entity_poly.pdbx_seq_one_letter_code
_entity_poly.pdbx_strand_id
1 'polypeptide(L)'
;MTAPAPHDVIPPPQTLAKPNQTELLSVVSFQLSTQLRITTFDKEHVVVKYEPGRTYLALSPAQWKVLQSFAQRASTVPQVLFELISSRRCIPLREFYEIILKAHERGILQAVGEPARPEVPATTWASRASGRKVRTMVIVAAVGAVVAMVLRPFALPVSALELAAGWAIACATTSLGYLLAACVARDEDAEIYQPHWHGRTLFPHYRVDVDDAVMGGRETVVNVAMARLAPLIVAMGIVPFLHPGISFLLFCTFIFHLSPFWWSPGLRFLHGRYGSPILDAFRSFLFTPNRNAWFALRSRLRAVDIKFLNIHLGMTVGWLVLVLLAGSLPLRANALELWQAYTSANGLHFTALAMLTLLGLMVVGSTLTGMWLLSSAIATKLGPFLRRTLPVATVAVSPELLEETVRESLLFKGFSREERARIAATARPLEVTKDTMVVREGEVGSTVYIVHSGKVEVLRDTDSGRREWVATLERGDVFGERALLETSGRRTRSVRATSNCVLLEIERSDFEALVLSRLNRTQIEDILQKVAFLDRIDLSATWSPQAMFSFAQRAIIQSFDVGETLIRANDDNQYFFLLYEGELSVRQNQKEVARLRSGDFFGEISVLQNSTATATIVVRTPAKCLVVAKREFLQFLVNDFYIGLHFEQISSSRLGEPIFPLQGRSFDVIRG
;
A
#
# COMPACT_ATOMS: atom_id res chain seq x y z
N MET A 1 -36.80 52.03 -14.54
CA MET A 1 -36.73 50.56 -14.43
C MET A 1 -35.26 50.18 -14.51
N THR A 2 -34.64 50.00 -13.36
CA THR A 2 -33.21 49.72 -13.17
C THR A 2 -32.94 48.24 -13.41
N ALA A 3 -31.90 47.94 -14.19
CA ALA A 3 -31.42 46.60 -14.51
C ALA A 3 -30.93 45.86 -13.23
N PRO A 4 -31.10 44.53 -13.15
CA PRO A 4 -30.70 43.77 -11.97
C PRO A 4 -29.17 43.63 -11.88
N ALA A 5 -28.66 43.66 -10.64
CA ALA A 5 -27.25 43.50 -10.30
C ALA A 5 -26.69 42.13 -10.72
N PRO A 6 -25.40 42.02 -11.07
CA PRO A 6 -24.78 40.75 -11.42
C PRO A 6 -24.71 39.86 -10.17
N HIS A 7 -25.19 38.62 -10.33
CA HIS A 7 -25.10 37.56 -9.33
C HIS A 7 -23.66 37.36 -8.85
N ASP A 8 -23.49 37.27 -7.53
CA ASP A 8 -22.28 36.81 -6.87
C ASP A 8 -21.83 35.49 -7.48
N VAL A 9 -20.76 35.55 -8.28
CA VAL A 9 -20.02 34.38 -8.73
C VAL A 9 -19.30 33.84 -7.51
N ILE A 10 -19.89 32.81 -6.88
CA ILE A 10 -19.21 31.99 -5.88
C ILE A 10 -17.88 31.53 -6.51
N PRO A 11 -16.71 31.89 -5.95
CA PRO A 11 -15.44 31.43 -6.48
C PRO A 11 -15.43 29.89 -6.47
N PRO A 12 -14.92 29.22 -7.51
CA PRO A 12 -14.86 27.78 -7.55
C PRO A 12 -14.14 27.27 -6.28
N PRO A 13 -14.61 26.17 -5.67
CA PRO A 13 -14.00 25.63 -4.46
C PRO A 13 -12.50 25.44 -4.72
N GLN A 14 -11.67 26.12 -3.91
CA GLN A 14 -10.23 26.00 -3.93
C GLN A 14 -9.89 24.52 -3.87
N THR A 15 -9.48 23.96 -5.00
CA THR A 15 -9.15 22.55 -5.11
C THR A 15 -7.77 22.41 -4.51
N LEU A 16 -7.70 22.30 -3.18
CA LEU A 16 -6.48 21.98 -2.45
C LEU A 16 -5.80 20.82 -3.18
N ALA A 17 -4.61 21.08 -3.71
CA ALA A 17 -3.82 20.06 -4.39
C ALA A 17 -3.69 18.88 -3.42
N LYS A 18 -4.04 17.67 -3.88
CA LYS A 18 -3.91 16.49 -3.03
C LYS A 18 -2.44 16.37 -2.62
N PRO A 19 -2.13 16.30 -1.32
CA PRO A 19 -0.76 16.23 -0.85
C PRO A 19 -0.06 15.01 -1.45
N ASN A 20 1.20 15.19 -1.84
CA ASN A 20 2.01 14.09 -2.37
C ASN A 20 2.37 13.11 -1.23
N GLN A 21 2.80 11.89 -1.57
CA GLN A 21 3.15 10.86 -0.57
C GLN A 21 4.18 11.34 0.47
N THR A 22 5.15 12.16 0.06
CA THR A 22 6.16 12.74 0.94
C THR A 22 5.54 13.66 1.98
N GLU A 23 4.63 14.55 1.58
CA GLU A 23 3.93 15.48 2.48
C GLU A 23 3.01 14.72 3.44
N LEU A 24 2.26 13.73 2.91
CA LEU A 24 1.40 12.86 3.70
C LEU A 24 2.18 12.17 4.82
N LEU A 25 3.39 11.68 4.55
CA LEU A 25 4.17 10.91 5.53
C LEU A 25 5.14 11.73 6.38
N SER A 26 5.26 13.04 6.15
CA SER A 26 6.19 13.89 6.90
C SER A 26 5.47 14.97 7.71
N VAL A 27 4.62 15.79 7.08
CA VAL A 27 4.07 17.01 7.69
C VAL A 27 2.59 16.88 8.03
N VAL A 28 1.82 16.12 7.25
CA VAL A 28 0.36 16.02 7.44
C VAL A 28 0.05 15.37 8.78
N SER A 29 -0.82 16.02 9.55
CA SER A 29 -1.40 15.43 10.75
C SER A 29 -2.63 14.62 10.38
N PHE A 30 -2.69 13.42 10.92
CA PHE A 30 -3.80 12.50 10.72
C PHE A 30 -4.57 12.28 12.01
N GLN A 31 -5.86 11.99 11.86
CA GLN A 31 -6.72 11.51 12.92
C GLN A 31 -7.51 10.30 12.45
N LEU A 32 -7.70 9.34 13.36
CA LEU A 32 -8.56 8.20 13.08
C LEU A 32 -10.02 8.66 12.98
N SER A 33 -10.73 8.22 11.95
CA SER A 33 -12.14 8.55 11.78
C SER A 33 -12.98 8.06 12.97
N THR A 34 -14.01 8.83 13.33
CA THR A 34 -14.99 8.45 14.37
C THR A 34 -16.09 7.54 13.84
N GLN A 35 -16.27 7.48 12.52
CA GLN A 35 -17.32 6.70 11.83
C GLN A 35 -16.74 5.37 11.32
N LEU A 36 -16.20 4.60 12.26
CA LEU A 36 -15.56 3.31 11.98
C LEU A 36 -16.33 2.17 12.62
N ARG A 37 -16.56 1.12 11.83
CA ARG A 37 -17.04 -0.16 12.32
C ARG A 37 -15.94 -1.21 12.19
N ILE A 38 -15.69 -1.96 13.25
CA ILE A 38 -14.57 -2.90 13.33
C ILE A 38 -15.12 -4.29 13.61
N THR A 39 -14.56 -5.30 12.96
CA THR A 39 -14.85 -6.71 13.25
C THR A 39 -13.57 -7.55 13.25
N THR A 40 -13.58 -8.62 14.01
CA THR A 40 -12.53 -9.65 13.97
C THR A 40 -12.99 -10.73 12.99
N PHE A 41 -12.36 -10.81 11.82
CA PHE A 41 -12.75 -11.77 10.79
C PHE A 41 -12.32 -13.19 11.15
N ASP A 42 -11.11 -13.33 11.71
CA ASP A 42 -10.57 -14.53 12.34
C ASP A 42 -9.44 -14.16 13.34
N LYS A 43 -8.71 -15.15 13.86
CA LYS A 43 -7.65 -14.91 14.87
C LYS A 43 -6.51 -13.99 14.39
N GLU A 44 -6.28 -13.91 13.08
CA GLU A 44 -5.14 -13.21 12.48
C GLU A 44 -5.54 -11.92 11.75
N HIS A 45 -6.85 -11.69 11.53
CA HIS A 45 -7.35 -10.59 10.70
C HIS A 45 -8.45 -9.78 11.38
N VAL A 46 -8.26 -8.46 11.37
CA VAL A 46 -9.22 -7.42 11.75
C VAL A 46 -9.68 -6.71 10.48
N VAL A 47 -10.98 -6.49 10.33
CA VAL A 47 -11.53 -5.73 9.21
C VAL A 47 -12.14 -4.45 9.75
N VAL A 48 -11.70 -3.33 9.20
CA VAL A 48 -12.14 -1.98 9.57
C VAL A 48 -12.90 -1.38 8.40
N LYS A 49 -14.14 -1.00 8.64
CA LYS A 49 -15.00 -0.30 7.68
C LYS A 49 -15.08 1.18 8.05
N TYR A 50 -14.85 2.04 7.06
CA TYR A 50 -15.26 3.43 7.13
C TYR A 50 -16.68 3.55 6.57
N GLU A 51 -17.63 3.85 7.46
CA GLU A 51 -19.07 3.72 7.18
C GLU A 51 -19.55 4.64 6.04
N PRO A 52 -19.23 5.95 6.01
CA PRO A 52 -19.73 6.84 4.96
C PRO A 52 -19.23 6.45 3.57
N GLY A 53 -17.96 6.08 3.45
CA GLY A 53 -17.33 5.77 2.17
C GLY A 53 -17.52 4.34 1.68
N ARG A 54 -18.14 3.45 2.48
CA ARG A 54 -18.26 2.02 2.20
C ARG A 54 -16.92 1.37 1.81
N THR A 55 -15.88 1.72 2.54
CA THR A 55 -14.50 1.26 2.31
C THR A 55 -14.03 0.40 3.46
N TYR A 56 -13.34 -0.69 3.13
CA TYR A 56 -12.91 -1.71 4.09
C TYR A 56 -11.40 -1.83 4.07
N LEU A 57 -10.77 -2.13 5.20
CA LEU A 57 -9.34 -2.40 5.33
C LEU A 57 -9.11 -3.62 6.22
N ALA A 58 -8.53 -4.66 5.64
CA ALA A 58 -8.12 -5.87 6.34
C ALA A 58 -6.68 -5.71 6.85
N LEU A 59 -6.52 -5.84 8.17
CA LEU A 59 -5.31 -5.57 8.93
C LEU A 59 -5.00 -6.73 9.88
N SER A 60 -3.73 -6.88 10.25
CA SER A 60 -3.39 -7.73 11.40
C SER A 60 -3.73 -7.01 12.72
N PRO A 61 -3.88 -7.71 13.84
CA PRO A 61 -4.07 -7.07 15.15
C PRO A 61 -2.95 -6.07 15.49
N ALA A 62 -1.72 -6.34 15.06
CA ALA A 62 -0.59 -5.41 15.24
C ALA A 62 -0.73 -4.15 14.38
N GLN A 63 -1.11 -4.30 13.11
CA GLN A 63 -1.35 -3.17 12.21
C GLN A 63 -2.52 -2.29 12.67
N TRP A 64 -3.58 -2.91 13.20
CA TRP A 64 -4.70 -2.17 13.78
C TRP A 64 -4.25 -1.33 14.99
N LYS A 65 -3.45 -1.90 15.90
CA LYS A 65 -2.88 -1.15 17.04
C LYS A 65 -2.06 0.06 16.61
N VAL A 66 -1.36 -0.01 15.47
CA VAL A 66 -0.64 1.14 14.90
C VAL A 66 -1.62 2.25 14.50
N LEU A 67 -2.70 1.94 13.79
CA LEU A 67 -3.69 2.95 13.41
C LEU A 67 -4.40 3.55 14.62
N GLN A 68 -4.58 2.77 15.70
CA GLN A 68 -5.15 3.27 16.95
C GLN A 68 -4.30 4.35 17.64
N SER A 69 -2.99 4.42 17.36
CA SER A 69 -2.14 5.53 17.85
C SER A 69 -2.59 6.90 17.31
N PHE A 70 -3.35 6.95 16.21
CA PHE A 70 -3.95 8.19 15.68
C PHE A 70 -5.34 8.51 16.26
N ALA A 71 -5.87 7.70 17.17
CA ALA A 71 -7.22 7.89 17.72
C ALA A 71 -7.27 8.97 18.81
N GLN A 72 -6.24 9.08 19.64
CA GLN A 72 -6.25 9.95 20.82
C GLN A 72 -6.05 11.42 20.47
N ARG A 73 -5.18 11.71 19.50
CA ARG A 73 -4.85 13.06 19.07
C ARG A 73 -4.43 13.07 17.62
N ALA A 74 -4.71 14.19 16.94
CA ALA A 74 -4.14 14.46 15.63
C ALA A 74 -2.60 14.42 15.74
N SER A 75 -1.98 13.55 14.96
CA SER A 75 -0.53 13.31 15.01
C SER A 75 0.04 13.17 13.62
N THR A 76 1.26 13.62 13.43
CA THR A 76 2.00 13.36 12.19
C THR A 76 2.55 11.93 12.21
N VAL A 77 2.81 11.39 11.01
CA VAL A 77 3.42 10.06 10.86
C VAL A 77 4.76 9.94 11.60
N PRO A 78 5.69 10.92 11.55
CA PRO A 78 6.94 10.85 12.30
C PRO A 78 6.74 10.77 13.82
N GLN A 79 5.75 11.48 14.37
CA GLN A 79 5.46 11.45 15.81
C GLN A 79 5.01 10.06 16.27
N VAL A 80 4.07 9.46 15.53
CA VAL A 80 3.58 8.11 15.84
C VAL A 80 4.68 7.08 15.67
N LEU A 81 5.50 7.19 14.61
CA LEU A 81 6.61 6.27 14.40
C LEU A 81 7.64 6.32 15.54
N PHE A 82 8.00 7.53 15.99
CA PHE A 82 8.90 7.71 17.12
C PHE A 82 8.36 7.04 18.40
N GLU A 83 7.06 7.19 18.67
CA GLU A 83 6.40 6.55 19.81
C GLU A 83 6.41 5.01 19.70
N LEU A 84 6.15 4.47 18.51
CA LEU A 84 6.11 3.01 18.27
C LEU A 84 7.49 2.37 18.40
N ILE A 85 8.55 3.04 17.92
CA ILE A 85 9.94 2.61 18.11
C ILE A 85 10.29 2.65 19.59
N SER A 86 10.01 3.77 20.26
CA SER A 86 10.30 3.96 21.69
C SER A 86 9.55 2.95 22.55
N SER A 87 8.31 2.60 22.20
CA SER A 87 7.51 1.62 22.94
C SER A 87 7.70 0.18 22.46
N ARG A 88 8.67 -0.10 21.59
CA ARG A 88 8.98 -1.47 21.09
C ARG A 88 7.79 -2.17 20.41
N ARG A 89 6.85 -1.40 19.84
CA ARG A 89 5.65 -1.88 19.14
C ARG A 89 5.72 -1.66 17.62
N CYS A 90 6.86 -1.22 17.11
CA CYS A 90 7.03 -0.93 15.69
C CYS A 90 6.94 -2.21 14.84
N ILE A 91 6.09 -2.18 13.83
CA ILE A 91 6.06 -3.15 12.73
C ILE A 91 7.13 -2.76 11.69
N PRO A 92 7.43 -3.60 10.67
CA PRO A 92 8.38 -3.24 9.62
C PRO A 92 8.03 -1.87 9.01
N LEU A 93 9.00 -0.99 8.81
CA LEU A 93 8.73 0.42 8.45
C LEU A 93 7.98 0.51 7.12
N ARG A 94 8.32 -0.38 6.18
CA ARG A 94 7.58 -0.48 4.92
C ARG A 94 6.09 -0.78 5.13
N GLU A 95 5.77 -1.71 6.02
CA GLU A 95 4.37 -2.03 6.35
C GLU A 95 3.69 -0.85 7.04
N PHE A 96 4.40 -0.19 7.98
CA PHE A 96 3.93 1.00 8.69
C PHE A 96 3.52 2.13 7.72
N TYR A 97 4.38 2.51 6.77
CA TYR A 97 4.05 3.57 5.82
C TYR A 97 2.92 3.15 4.85
N GLU A 98 2.90 1.89 4.41
CA GLU A 98 1.85 1.36 3.52
C GLU A 98 0.46 1.39 4.16
N ILE A 99 0.34 0.98 5.43
CA ILE A 99 -0.97 0.97 6.10
C ILE A 99 -1.52 2.38 6.31
N ILE A 100 -0.66 3.37 6.56
CA ILE A 100 -1.07 4.77 6.73
C ILE A 100 -1.65 5.29 5.41
N LEU A 101 -0.93 5.10 4.31
CA LEU A 101 -1.39 5.54 2.99
C LEU A 101 -2.70 4.85 2.58
N LYS A 102 -2.83 3.54 2.82
CA LYS A 102 -4.06 2.78 2.50
C LYS A 102 -5.23 3.16 3.40
N ALA A 103 -4.99 3.39 4.69
CA ALA A 103 -6.01 3.85 5.62
C ALA A 103 -6.51 5.24 5.20
N HIS A 104 -5.60 6.12 4.77
CA HIS A 104 -5.95 7.43 4.24
C HIS A 104 -6.74 7.34 2.92
N GLU A 105 -6.29 6.53 1.95
CA GLU A 105 -7.00 6.28 0.71
C GLU A 105 -8.40 5.68 0.91
N ARG A 106 -8.66 5.05 2.05
CA ARG A 106 -9.95 4.46 2.42
C ARG A 106 -10.76 5.30 3.40
N GLY A 107 -10.28 6.49 3.79
CA GLY A 107 -10.99 7.39 4.70
C GLY A 107 -11.02 6.92 6.16
N ILE A 108 -10.30 5.84 6.47
CA ILE A 108 -10.15 5.34 7.85
C ILE A 108 -9.25 6.28 8.65
N LEU A 109 -8.21 6.78 7.99
CA LEU A 109 -7.35 7.83 8.50
C LEU A 109 -7.63 9.12 7.72
N GLN A 110 -7.90 10.21 8.42
CA GLN A 110 -8.29 11.48 7.78
C GLN A 110 -7.22 12.53 8.04
N ALA A 111 -6.82 13.24 7.00
CA ALA A 111 -5.94 14.39 7.15
C ALA A 111 -6.74 15.52 7.82
N VAL A 112 -6.14 16.19 8.81
CA VAL A 112 -6.81 17.29 9.52
C VAL A 112 -7.17 18.39 8.52
N GLY A 113 -8.45 18.76 8.46
CA GLY A 113 -8.98 19.78 7.55
C GLY A 113 -9.45 19.24 6.18
N GLU A 114 -9.30 17.95 5.90
CA GLU A 114 -9.86 17.36 4.68
C GLU A 114 -11.38 17.17 4.82
N PRO A 115 -12.19 17.49 3.79
CA PRO A 115 -13.63 17.27 3.84
C PRO A 115 -13.96 15.78 3.99
N ALA A 116 -15.02 15.50 4.75
CA ALA A 116 -15.56 14.16 4.87
C ALA A 116 -15.96 13.61 3.49
N ARG A 117 -15.74 12.32 3.29
CA ARG A 117 -16.10 11.66 2.03
C ARG A 117 -17.61 11.59 1.88
N PRO A 118 -18.13 11.60 0.64
CA PRO A 118 -19.56 11.48 0.40
C PRO A 118 -20.11 10.18 0.99
N GLU A 119 -21.22 10.30 1.69
CA GLU A 119 -21.91 9.19 2.34
C GLU A 119 -22.65 8.33 1.30
N VAL A 120 -22.47 7.01 1.41
CA VAL A 120 -23.18 6.02 0.60
C VAL A 120 -24.24 5.36 1.50
N PRO A 121 -25.52 5.78 1.43
CA PRO A 121 -26.53 5.33 2.37
C PRO A 121 -26.83 3.83 2.20
N ALA A 122 -26.91 3.13 3.32
CA ALA A 122 -27.40 1.75 3.36
C ALA A 122 -28.90 1.72 3.04
N THR A 123 -29.33 0.69 2.32
CA THR A 123 -30.74 0.44 2.02
C THR A 123 -31.40 -0.24 3.21
N THR A 124 -32.58 0.23 3.59
CA THR A 124 -33.38 -0.45 4.62
C THR A 124 -33.91 -1.77 4.09
N TRP A 125 -33.69 -2.84 4.86
CA TRP A 125 -34.14 -4.19 4.50
C TRP A 125 -35.04 -4.73 5.61
N ALA A 126 -36.30 -5.00 5.28
CA ALA A 126 -37.33 -5.32 6.27
C ALA A 126 -37.23 -6.76 6.80
N SER A 127 -36.78 -7.70 5.98
CA SER A 127 -36.78 -9.13 6.30
C SER A 127 -35.44 -9.61 6.85
N ARG A 128 -35.47 -10.55 7.80
CA ARG A 128 -34.28 -11.20 8.37
C ARG A 128 -34.41 -12.71 8.25
N ALA A 129 -33.30 -13.39 8.01
CA ALA A 129 -33.24 -14.85 7.95
C ALA A 129 -31.99 -15.36 8.65
N SER A 130 -32.14 -16.27 9.60
CA SER A 130 -30.98 -16.80 10.34
C SER A 130 -30.02 -17.56 9.44
N GLY A 131 -28.78 -17.09 9.33
CA GLY A 131 -27.75 -17.73 8.51
C GLY A 131 -27.52 -19.20 8.84
N ARG A 132 -27.53 -19.55 10.13
CA ARG A 132 -27.44 -20.96 10.59
C ARG A 132 -28.61 -21.82 10.09
N LYS A 133 -29.85 -21.32 10.16
CA LYS A 133 -31.03 -22.05 9.68
C LYS A 133 -31.01 -22.21 8.16
N VAL A 134 -30.67 -21.15 7.44
CA VAL A 134 -30.54 -21.18 5.97
C VAL A 134 -29.45 -22.16 5.55
N ARG A 135 -28.31 -22.18 6.24
CA ARG A 135 -27.24 -23.15 5.99
C ARG A 135 -27.71 -24.59 6.15
N THR A 136 -28.38 -24.92 7.25
CA THR A 136 -28.93 -26.27 7.46
C THR A 136 -29.94 -26.63 6.37
N MET A 137 -30.84 -25.71 6.02
CA MET A 137 -31.82 -25.90 4.94
C MET A 137 -31.13 -26.16 3.60
N VAL A 138 -30.08 -25.40 3.25
CA VAL A 138 -29.31 -25.59 2.02
C VAL A 138 -28.65 -26.96 1.97
N ILE A 139 -28.07 -27.42 3.09
CA ILE A 139 -27.44 -28.75 3.16
C ILE A 139 -28.47 -29.85 2.93
N VAL A 140 -29.63 -29.79 3.61
CA VAL A 140 -30.72 -30.75 3.43
C VAL A 140 -31.26 -30.71 2.00
N ALA A 141 -31.48 -29.52 1.45
CA ALA A 141 -31.95 -29.34 0.08
C ALA A 141 -30.93 -29.86 -0.94
N ALA A 142 -29.62 -29.73 -0.69
CA ALA A 142 -28.57 -30.26 -1.56
C ALA A 142 -28.59 -31.78 -1.59
N VAL A 143 -28.73 -32.44 -0.43
CA VAL A 143 -28.90 -33.90 -0.37
C VAL A 143 -30.17 -34.32 -1.12
N GLY A 144 -31.28 -33.62 -0.89
CA GLY A 144 -32.54 -33.87 -1.58
C GLY A 144 -32.42 -33.69 -3.10
N ALA A 145 -31.71 -32.66 -3.57
CA ALA A 145 -31.47 -32.42 -4.99
C ALA A 145 -30.62 -33.53 -5.63
N VAL A 146 -29.58 -34.01 -4.93
CA VAL A 146 -28.78 -35.15 -5.41
C VAL A 146 -29.63 -36.40 -5.52
N VAL A 147 -30.43 -36.72 -4.50
CA VAL A 147 -31.36 -37.87 -4.53
C VAL A 147 -32.38 -37.72 -5.65
N ALA A 148 -32.95 -36.53 -5.82
CA ALA A 148 -33.89 -36.23 -6.91
C ALA A 148 -33.27 -36.48 -8.29
N MET A 149 -32.03 -36.04 -8.50
CA MET A 149 -31.31 -36.25 -9.76
C MET A 149 -31.02 -37.73 -10.04
N VAL A 150 -30.80 -38.54 -8.99
CA VAL A 150 -30.61 -39.99 -9.14
C VAL A 150 -31.94 -40.69 -9.48
N LEU A 151 -33.03 -40.33 -8.79
CA LEU A 151 -34.34 -40.93 -9.00
C LEU A 151 -34.99 -40.48 -10.32
N ARG A 152 -34.76 -39.23 -10.73
CA ARG A 152 -35.28 -38.60 -11.94
C ARG A 152 -34.17 -37.78 -12.60
N PRO A 153 -33.35 -38.42 -13.46
CA PRO A 153 -32.37 -37.69 -14.27
C PRO A 153 -33.05 -36.61 -15.11
N PHE A 154 -32.43 -35.44 -15.21
CA PHE A 154 -32.96 -34.35 -16.04
C PHE A 154 -32.94 -34.76 -17.53
N ALA A 155 -33.94 -34.30 -18.28
CA ALA A 155 -34.04 -34.53 -19.71
C ALA A 155 -33.64 -33.27 -20.48
N LEU A 156 -33.20 -33.43 -21.74
CA LEU A 156 -33.07 -32.29 -22.63
C LEU A 156 -34.45 -31.68 -22.89
N PRO A 157 -34.57 -30.34 -22.96
CA PRO A 157 -35.83 -29.68 -23.27
C PRO A 157 -36.26 -30.09 -24.69
N VAL A 158 -37.49 -30.57 -24.82
CA VAL A 158 -38.06 -31.00 -26.11
C VAL A 158 -38.87 -29.90 -26.79
N SER A 159 -39.14 -28.80 -26.09
CA SER A 159 -39.88 -27.65 -26.63
C SER A 159 -39.25 -26.32 -26.25
N ALA A 160 -39.52 -25.29 -27.06
CA ALA A 160 -39.15 -23.92 -26.76
C ALA A 160 -39.79 -23.41 -25.46
N LEU A 161 -40.98 -23.92 -25.11
CA LEU A 161 -41.67 -23.58 -23.87
C LEU A 161 -40.93 -24.10 -22.63
N GLU A 162 -40.41 -25.33 -22.67
CA GLU A 162 -39.59 -25.88 -21.57
C GLU A 162 -38.28 -25.12 -21.40
N LEU A 163 -37.65 -24.73 -22.51
CA LEU A 163 -36.45 -23.90 -22.49
C LEU A 163 -36.74 -22.50 -21.90
N ALA A 164 -37.82 -21.86 -22.33
CA ALA A 164 -38.24 -20.57 -21.81
C ALA A 164 -38.61 -20.64 -20.32
N ALA A 165 -39.32 -21.70 -19.90
CA ALA A 165 -39.68 -21.93 -18.50
C ALA A 165 -38.45 -22.20 -17.62
N GLY A 166 -37.50 -23.02 -18.09
CA GLY A 166 -36.24 -23.27 -17.39
C GLY A 166 -35.40 -22.01 -17.23
N TRP A 167 -35.37 -21.17 -18.27
CA TRP A 167 -34.69 -19.88 -18.23
C TRP A 167 -35.35 -18.91 -17.24
N ALA A 168 -36.69 -18.82 -17.26
CA ALA A 168 -37.45 -17.97 -16.35
C ALA A 168 -37.26 -18.40 -14.88
N ILE A 169 -37.32 -19.71 -14.59
CA ILE A 169 -37.08 -20.24 -13.25
C ILE A 169 -35.62 -20.00 -12.82
N ALA A 170 -34.64 -20.18 -13.71
CA ALA A 170 -33.24 -19.87 -13.42
C ALA A 170 -33.04 -18.38 -13.03
N CYS A 171 -33.65 -17.45 -13.76
CA CYS A 171 -33.64 -16.02 -13.45
C CYS A 171 -34.32 -15.72 -12.10
N ALA A 172 -35.48 -16.34 -11.85
CA ALA A 172 -36.24 -16.18 -10.61
C ALA A 172 -35.47 -16.70 -9.39
N THR A 173 -34.92 -17.92 -9.47
CA THR A 173 -34.13 -18.52 -8.39
C THR A 173 -32.83 -17.75 -8.10
N THR A 174 -32.17 -17.22 -9.13
CA THR A 174 -30.98 -16.37 -8.95
C THR A 174 -31.35 -15.07 -8.24
N SER A 175 -32.46 -14.43 -8.64
CA SER A 175 -32.97 -13.22 -7.99
C SER A 175 -33.38 -13.47 -6.53
N LEU A 176 -34.15 -14.54 -6.28
CA LEU A 176 -34.53 -14.98 -4.93
C LEU A 176 -33.30 -15.29 -4.07
N GLY A 177 -32.24 -15.84 -4.66
CA GLY A 177 -30.98 -16.11 -3.98
C GLY A 177 -30.33 -14.84 -3.45
N TYR A 178 -30.30 -13.77 -4.23
CA TYR A 178 -29.81 -12.46 -3.77
C TYR A 178 -30.71 -11.84 -2.67
N LEU A 179 -32.03 -11.99 -2.77
CA LEU A 179 -32.95 -11.52 -1.74
C LEU A 179 -32.76 -12.28 -0.42
N LEU A 180 -32.64 -13.60 -0.48
CA LEU A 180 -32.37 -14.42 0.71
C LEU A 180 -31.00 -14.10 1.31
N ALA A 181 -29.98 -13.91 0.48
CA ALA A 181 -28.65 -13.50 0.92
C ALA A 181 -28.66 -12.14 1.62
N ALA A 182 -29.49 -11.19 1.16
CA ALA A 182 -29.71 -9.93 1.85
C ALA A 182 -30.40 -10.13 3.21
N CYS A 183 -31.42 -10.98 3.29
CA CYS A 183 -32.06 -11.31 4.58
C CYS A 183 -31.07 -11.93 5.59
N VAL A 184 -30.14 -12.79 5.12
CA VAL A 184 -29.08 -13.38 5.95
C VAL A 184 -28.04 -12.35 6.37
N ALA A 185 -27.58 -11.52 5.43
CA ALA A 185 -26.64 -10.44 5.74
C ALA A 185 -27.23 -9.49 6.80
N ARG A 186 -28.52 -9.15 6.67
CA ARG A 186 -29.22 -8.28 7.62
C ARG A 186 -29.36 -8.88 9.01
N ASP A 187 -29.56 -10.19 9.11
CA ASP A 187 -29.65 -10.91 10.40
C ASP A 187 -28.32 -10.87 11.17
N GLU A 188 -27.21 -10.88 10.44
CA GLU A 188 -25.85 -10.83 10.98
C GLU A 188 -25.29 -9.39 11.02
N ASP A 189 -26.19 -8.40 11.13
CA ASP A 189 -25.95 -6.97 11.22
C ASP A 189 -25.12 -6.35 10.09
N ALA A 190 -24.98 -7.02 8.94
CA ALA A 190 -24.34 -6.43 7.77
C ALA A 190 -25.29 -5.44 7.06
N GLU A 191 -24.71 -4.36 6.54
CA GLU A 191 -25.42 -3.39 5.73
C GLU A 191 -25.62 -3.88 4.29
N ILE A 192 -26.72 -3.42 3.71
CA ILE A 192 -27.14 -3.78 2.37
C ILE A 192 -27.13 -2.52 1.53
N TYR A 193 -26.61 -2.60 0.32
CA TYR A 193 -26.53 -1.44 -0.57
C TYR A 193 -27.34 -1.65 -1.85
N GLN A 194 -27.57 -0.51 -2.52
CA GLN A 194 -28.61 -0.31 -3.53
C GLN A 194 -28.77 -1.52 -4.45
N PRO A 195 -29.98 -2.09 -4.47
CA PRO A 195 -30.27 -3.16 -5.38
C PRO A 195 -30.32 -2.62 -6.81
N HIS A 196 -29.83 -3.41 -7.76
CA HIS A 196 -29.82 -3.03 -9.17
C HIS A 196 -30.15 -4.21 -10.07
N TRP A 197 -30.76 -3.90 -11.19
CA TRP A 197 -31.05 -4.88 -12.23
C TRP A 197 -29.78 -5.21 -13.02
N HIS A 198 -29.48 -6.50 -13.15
CA HIS A 198 -28.35 -6.97 -13.93
C HIS A 198 -28.84 -7.65 -15.21
N GLY A 199 -29.04 -6.85 -16.27
CA GLY A 199 -29.69 -7.31 -17.52
C GLY A 199 -28.76 -7.77 -18.64
N ARG A 200 -27.43 -7.58 -18.51
CA ARG A 200 -26.44 -7.92 -19.55
C ARG A 200 -25.82 -9.31 -19.39
N THR A 201 -26.52 -10.22 -18.70
CA THR A 201 -26.08 -11.61 -18.47
C THR A 201 -27.04 -12.60 -19.10
N LEU A 202 -26.58 -13.83 -19.33
CA LEU A 202 -27.39 -14.94 -19.85
C LEU A 202 -28.67 -15.17 -19.04
N PHE A 203 -28.60 -14.91 -17.72
CA PHE A 203 -29.73 -14.93 -16.80
C PHE A 203 -29.90 -13.53 -16.20
N PRO A 204 -30.79 -12.69 -16.74
CA PRO A 204 -31.13 -11.40 -16.13
C PRO A 204 -31.70 -11.61 -14.73
N HIS A 205 -31.16 -10.91 -13.74
CA HIS A 205 -31.57 -11.10 -12.36
C HIS A 205 -31.46 -9.82 -11.54
N TYR A 206 -32.19 -9.81 -10.43
CA TYR A 206 -32.08 -8.79 -9.41
C TYR A 206 -30.84 -9.06 -8.55
N ARG A 207 -29.96 -8.08 -8.40
CA ARG A 207 -28.76 -8.19 -7.58
C ARG A 207 -28.84 -7.21 -6.41
N VAL A 208 -28.56 -7.74 -5.23
CA VAL A 208 -28.39 -6.96 -4.01
C VAL A 208 -26.92 -7.01 -3.61
N ASP A 209 -26.37 -5.85 -3.23
CA ASP A 209 -24.99 -5.78 -2.78
C ASP A 209 -24.90 -6.12 -1.28
N VAL A 210 -24.21 -7.23 -1.01
CA VAL A 210 -24.03 -7.82 0.34
C VAL A 210 -22.54 -8.01 0.63
N ASP A 211 -21.67 -7.23 -0.01
CA ASP A 211 -20.22 -7.32 0.25
C ASP A 211 -19.85 -6.91 1.69
N ASP A 212 -20.74 -6.19 2.39
CA ASP A 212 -20.62 -5.89 3.82
C ASP A 212 -20.68 -7.15 4.70
N ALA A 213 -21.04 -8.32 4.16
CA ALA A 213 -21.01 -9.59 4.88
C ALA A 213 -19.64 -9.90 5.52
N VAL A 214 -18.56 -9.30 5.00
CA VAL A 214 -17.21 -9.37 5.62
C VAL A 214 -17.21 -8.82 7.06
N MET A 215 -18.11 -7.88 7.38
CA MET A 215 -18.24 -7.29 8.73
C MET A 215 -18.87 -8.24 9.75
N GLY A 216 -19.65 -9.24 9.31
CA GLY A 216 -20.14 -10.31 10.19
C GLY A 216 -19.11 -11.42 10.45
N GLY A 217 -17.99 -11.39 9.72
CA GLY A 217 -16.90 -12.35 9.85
C GLY A 217 -17.04 -13.56 8.92
N ARG A 218 -16.19 -14.57 9.17
CA ARG A 218 -16.01 -15.70 8.25
C ARG A 218 -17.30 -16.49 7.99
N GLU A 219 -18.04 -16.80 9.05
CA GLU A 219 -19.26 -17.60 8.97
C GLU A 219 -20.37 -16.85 8.22
N THR A 220 -20.46 -15.53 8.37
CA THR A 220 -21.41 -14.68 7.64
C THR A 220 -21.19 -14.73 6.15
N VAL A 221 -19.94 -14.59 5.70
CA VAL A 221 -19.60 -14.67 4.27
C VAL A 221 -20.02 -16.03 3.70
N VAL A 222 -19.80 -17.11 4.45
CA VAL A 222 -20.22 -18.47 4.06
C VAL A 222 -21.74 -18.59 4.01
N ASN A 223 -22.46 -18.14 5.04
CA ASN A 223 -23.92 -18.22 5.11
C ASN A 223 -24.58 -17.41 3.97
N VAL A 224 -24.08 -16.20 3.70
CA VAL A 224 -24.54 -15.33 2.61
C VAL A 224 -24.26 -15.98 1.24
N ALA A 225 -23.09 -16.61 1.06
CA ALA A 225 -22.78 -17.33 -0.18
C ALA A 225 -23.70 -18.55 -0.39
N MET A 226 -23.99 -19.33 0.66
CA MET A 226 -24.90 -20.47 0.60
C MET A 226 -26.35 -20.04 0.36
N ALA A 227 -26.79 -18.95 0.98
CA ALA A 227 -28.11 -18.38 0.78
C ALA A 227 -28.39 -18.03 -0.69
N ARG A 228 -27.37 -17.59 -1.44
CA ARG A 228 -27.51 -17.32 -2.88
C ARG A 228 -27.81 -18.56 -3.71
N LEU A 229 -27.33 -19.73 -3.29
CA LEU A 229 -27.55 -20.99 -4.00
C LEU A 229 -28.86 -21.67 -3.58
N ALA A 230 -29.44 -21.29 -2.44
CA ALA A 230 -30.53 -22.03 -1.81
C ALA A 230 -31.76 -22.21 -2.72
N PRO A 231 -32.32 -21.16 -3.35
CA PRO A 231 -33.54 -21.32 -4.15
C PRO A 231 -33.30 -22.19 -5.39
N LEU A 232 -32.10 -22.11 -5.97
CA LEU A 232 -31.72 -22.92 -7.13
C LEU A 232 -31.58 -24.40 -6.74
N ILE A 233 -30.93 -24.69 -5.61
CA ILE A 233 -30.80 -26.07 -5.10
C ILE A 233 -32.18 -26.67 -4.77
N VAL A 234 -33.07 -25.89 -4.14
CA VAL A 234 -34.44 -26.33 -3.87
C VAL A 234 -35.20 -26.61 -5.17
N ALA A 235 -35.09 -25.72 -6.17
CA ALA A 235 -35.71 -25.94 -7.47
C ALA A 235 -35.17 -27.20 -8.16
N MET A 236 -33.86 -27.48 -8.06
CA MET A 236 -33.27 -28.72 -8.57
C MET A 236 -33.79 -29.99 -7.89
N GLY A 237 -34.24 -29.91 -6.63
CA GLY A 237 -34.85 -31.05 -5.93
C GLY A 237 -36.32 -31.29 -6.30
N ILE A 238 -37.04 -30.26 -6.74
CA ILE A 238 -38.50 -30.32 -6.97
C ILE A 238 -38.83 -30.45 -8.47
N VAL A 239 -38.24 -29.60 -9.31
CA VAL A 239 -38.58 -29.48 -10.74
C VAL A 239 -38.43 -30.78 -11.53
N PRO A 240 -37.43 -31.66 -11.28
CA PRO A 240 -37.34 -32.93 -12.01
C PRO A 240 -38.56 -33.85 -11.88
N PHE A 241 -39.33 -33.74 -10.79
CA PHE A 241 -40.55 -34.53 -10.59
C PHE A 241 -41.77 -33.92 -11.27
N LEU A 242 -41.76 -32.61 -11.48
CA LEU A 242 -42.86 -31.88 -12.12
C LEU A 242 -42.69 -31.86 -13.63
N HIS A 243 -41.51 -31.43 -14.11
CA HIS A 243 -41.20 -31.20 -15.51
C HIS A 243 -39.71 -31.48 -15.79
N PRO A 244 -39.34 -32.73 -16.14
CA PRO A 244 -37.94 -33.14 -16.34
C PRO A 244 -37.16 -32.34 -17.40
N GLY A 245 -37.84 -31.83 -18.44
CA GLY A 245 -37.23 -31.04 -19.53
C GLY A 245 -36.78 -29.64 -19.11
N ILE A 246 -37.37 -29.09 -18.03
CA ILE A 246 -37.00 -27.78 -17.47
C ILE A 246 -35.71 -27.87 -16.65
N SER A 247 -35.45 -29.03 -16.03
CA SER A 247 -34.35 -29.25 -15.08
C SER A 247 -32.95 -29.05 -15.69
N PHE A 248 -32.80 -29.23 -17.01
CA PHE A 248 -31.52 -29.05 -17.70
C PHE A 248 -30.95 -27.63 -17.50
N LEU A 249 -31.77 -26.59 -17.72
CA LEU A 249 -31.31 -25.20 -17.57
C LEU A 249 -31.01 -24.82 -16.12
N LEU A 250 -31.75 -25.38 -15.15
CA LEU A 250 -31.46 -25.18 -13.73
C LEU A 250 -30.12 -25.77 -13.35
N PHE A 251 -29.81 -26.96 -13.89
CA PHE A 251 -28.52 -27.59 -13.67
C PHE A 251 -27.36 -26.82 -14.31
N CYS A 252 -27.52 -26.34 -15.55
CA CYS A 252 -26.53 -25.45 -16.18
C CYS A 252 -26.30 -24.17 -15.36
N THR A 253 -27.38 -23.58 -14.84
CA THR A 253 -27.31 -22.39 -13.98
C THR A 253 -26.56 -22.69 -12.68
N PHE A 254 -26.77 -23.87 -12.10
CA PHE A 254 -26.08 -24.31 -10.88
C PHE A 254 -24.58 -24.50 -11.10
N ILE A 255 -24.19 -25.15 -12.20
CA ILE A 255 -22.79 -25.29 -12.60
C ILE A 255 -22.13 -23.92 -12.80
N PHE A 256 -22.85 -22.97 -13.42
CA PHE A 256 -22.35 -21.61 -13.61
C PHE A 256 -22.10 -20.89 -12.26
N HIS A 257 -23.00 -21.02 -11.29
CA HIS A 257 -22.84 -20.44 -9.96
C HIS A 257 -21.78 -21.17 -9.10
N LEU A 258 -21.49 -22.42 -9.41
CA LEU A 258 -20.37 -23.19 -8.82
C LEU A 258 -19.04 -22.97 -9.55
N SER A 259 -18.97 -22.13 -10.57
CA SER A 259 -17.72 -21.94 -11.29
C SER A 259 -16.61 -21.39 -10.40
N PRO A 260 -15.37 -21.91 -10.51
CA PRO A 260 -14.21 -21.33 -9.83
C PRO A 260 -13.79 -20.01 -10.49
N PHE A 261 -14.21 -19.78 -11.73
CA PHE A 261 -13.92 -18.56 -12.46
C PHE A 261 -14.99 -17.51 -12.09
N TRP A 262 -14.66 -16.21 -12.17
CA TRP A 262 -15.49 -15.06 -11.77
C TRP A 262 -15.97 -15.05 -10.30
N TRP A 263 -16.54 -13.94 -9.83
CA TRP A 263 -16.97 -13.74 -8.43
C TRP A 263 -18.29 -14.48 -8.09
N SER A 264 -18.36 -15.76 -8.47
CA SER A 264 -19.50 -16.67 -8.32
C SER A 264 -19.82 -16.96 -6.84
N PRO A 265 -21.05 -17.40 -6.51
CA PRO A 265 -21.38 -17.87 -5.16
C PRO A 265 -20.46 -19.01 -4.68
N GLY A 266 -20.09 -19.95 -5.55
CA GLY A 266 -19.17 -21.04 -5.23
C GLY A 266 -17.76 -20.53 -4.87
N LEU A 267 -17.23 -19.59 -5.65
CA LEU A 267 -15.93 -18.97 -5.35
C LEU A 267 -15.99 -18.14 -4.06
N ARG A 268 -17.08 -17.40 -3.83
CA ARG A 268 -17.28 -16.64 -2.57
C ARG A 268 -17.38 -17.56 -1.36
N PHE A 269 -18.05 -18.71 -1.49
CA PHE A 269 -18.08 -19.73 -0.45
C PHE A 269 -16.67 -20.23 -0.13
N LEU A 270 -15.86 -20.57 -1.14
CA LEU A 270 -14.47 -20.96 -0.93
C LEU A 270 -13.65 -19.83 -0.28
N HIS A 271 -13.82 -18.60 -0.76
CA HIS A 271 -13.08 -17.46 -0.24
C HIS A 271 -13.43 -17.18 1.22
N GLY A 272 -14.71 -17.27 1.59
CA GLY A 272 -15.11 -17.20 3.00
C GLY A 272 -14.58 -18.38 3.81
N ARG A 273 -14.70 -19.61 3.31
CA ARG A 273 -14.37 -20.80 4.09
C ARG A 273 -12.87 -21.01 4.28
N TYR A 274 -12.10 -20.77 3.23
CA TYR A 274 -10.67 -21.12 3.14
C TYR A 274 -9.77 -19.95 2.73
N GLY A 275 -10.33 -18.90 2.13
CA GLY A 275 -9.56 -17.69 1.85
C GLY A 275 -9.25 -16.93 3.12
N SER A 276 -8.05 -16.38 3.20
CA SER A 276 -7.71 -15.34 4.17
C SER A 276 -8.11 -13.99 3.57
N PRO A 277 -8.79 -13.08 4.30
CA PRO A 277 -8.97 -11.71 3.83
C PRO A 277 -7.57 -11.11 3.72
N ILE A 278 -7.07 -11.02 2.50
CA ILE A 278 -5.66 -10.72 2.26
C ILE A 278 -5.38 -9.35 2.86
N LEU A 279 -4.43 -9.30 3.80
CA LEU A 279 -3.97 -8.07 4.43
C LEU A 279 -3.65 -7.05 3.34
N ASP A 280 -4.34 -5.93 3.37
CA ASP A 280 -4.24 -4.94 2.30
C ASP A 280 -2.85 -4.31 2.22
N ALA A 281 -2.12 -4.29 3.33
CA ALA A 281 -0.71 -3.91 3.39
C ALA A 281 0.18 -4.75 2.44
N PHE A 282 -0.21 -5.99 2.14
CA PHE A 282 0.58 -6.95 1.33
C PHE A 282 0.17 -7.00 -0.15
N ARG A 283 -0.81 -6.19 -0.58
CA ARG A 283 -1.18 -6.01 -2.00
C ARG A 283 -1.09 -4.54 -2.41
N SER A 284 -1.02 -4.28 -3.72
CA SER A 284 -1.07 -2.92 -4.31
C SER A 284 -0.21 -1.90 -3.55
N PHE A 285 1.10 -2.19 -3.45
CA PHE A 285 2.06 -1.32 -2.78
C PHE A 285 1.97 0.11 -3.36
N LEU A 286 1.62 1.07 -2.50
CA LEU A 286 1.63 2.49 -2.84
C LEU A 286 3.06 3.05 -2.74
N PHE A 287 3.91 2.41 -1.94
CA PHE A 287 5.24 2.85 -1.52
C PHE A 287 6.40 2.36 -2.38
N THR A 288 6.14 2.12 -3.66
CA THR A 288 7.21 1.79 -4.60
C THR A 288 7.01 2.47 -5.95
N PRO A 289 7.88 3.40 -6.35
CA PRO A 289 8.23 3.58 -7.75
C PRO A 289 9.25 2.50 -8.14
N ASN A 290 8.93 1.20 -7.98
CA ASN A 290 9.86 0.16 -8.40
C ASN A 290 9.58 -0.21 -9.86
N ARG A 291 10.44 0.25 -10.78
CA ARG A 291 10.38 -0.07 -12.21
C ARG A 291 10.66 -1.56 -12.50
N ASN A 292 11.20 -2.31 -11.53
CA ASN A 292 11.58 -3.70 -11.73
C ASN A 292 10.40 -4.67 -11.51
N ALA A 293 9.93 -5.27 -12.60
CA ALA A 293 8.81 -6.21 -12.61
C ALA A 293 9.04 -7.45 -11.74
N TRP A 294 10.30 -7.87 -11.53
CA TRP A 294 10.62 -9.08 -10.77
C TRP A 294 10.30 -8.97 -9.27
N PHE A 295 10.58 -7.82 -8.65
CA PHE A 295 10.26 -7.59 -7.25
C PHE A 295 8.74 -7.45 -7.00
N ALA A 296 8.03 -6.83 -7.94
CA ALA A 296 6.57 -6.76 -7.91
C ALA A 296 5.93 -8.15 -8.06
N LEU A 297 6.53 -9.04 -8.87
CA LEU A 297 6.10 -10.42 -9.00
C LEU A 297 6.37 -11.22 -7.72
N ARG A 298 7.56 -11.09 -7.13
CA ARG A 298 7.94 -11.81 -5.91
C ARG A 298 7.10 -11.41 -4.69
N SER A 299 6.75 -10.13 -4.54
CA SER A 299 5.86 -9.68 -3.47
C SER A 299 4.43 -10.20 -3.68
N ARG A 300 3.93 -10.19 -4.92
CA ARG A 300 2.64 -10.79 -5.27
C ARG A 300 2.59 -12.30 -5.01
N LEU A 301 3.68 -13.02 -5.27
CA LEU A 301 3.82 -14.45 -4.98
C LEU A 301 3.82 -14.76 -3.47
N ARG A 302 4.42 -13.91 -2.64
CA ARG A 302 4.34 -14.05 -1.16
C ARG A 302 2.93 -13.81 -0.61
N ALA A 303 2.11 -13.01 -1.30
CA ALA A 303 0.71 -12.78 -0.95
C ALA A 303 -0.24 -13.89 -1.44
N VAL A 304 0.28 -14.97 -2.04
CA VAL A 304 -0.50 -16.13 -2.46
C VAL A 304 -0.66 -17.08 -1.28
N ASP A 305 -1.89 -17.19 -0.79
CA ASP A 305 -2.27 -18.21 0.17
C ASP A 305 -2.22 -19.59 -0.53
N ILE A 306 -1.12 -20.33 -0.33
CA ILE A 306 -0.88 -21.63 -0.98
C ILE A 306 -2.00 -22.63 -0.65
N LYS A 307 -2.57 -22.57 0.57
CA LYS A 307 -3.67 -23.45 0.96
C LYS A 307 -4.91 -23.13 0.15
N PHE A 308 -5.28 -21.85 0.05
CA PHE A 308 -6.39 -21.42 -0.79
C PHE A 308 -6.16 -21.77 -2.26
N LEU A 309 -4.94 -21.58 -2.78
CA LEU A 309 -4.60 -21.90 -4.16
C LEU A 309 -4.79 -23.39 -4.46
N ASN A 310 -4.31 -24.28 -3.59
CA ASN A 310 -4.47 -25.72 -3.75
C ASN A 310 -5.94 -26.14 -3.72
N ILE A 311 -6.73 -25.54 -2.82
CA ILE A 311 -8.18 -25.79 -2.73
C ILE A 311 -8.91 -25.29 -3.97
N HIS A 312 -8.55 -24.10 -4.46
CA HIS A 312 -9.10 -23.52 -5.68
C HIS A 312 -8.78 -24.36 -6.91
N LEU A 313 -7.54 -24.89 -7.01
CA LEU A 313 -7.14 -25.82 -8.06
C LEU A 313 -7.97 -27.11 -7.99
N GLY A 314 -8.12 -27.69 -6.79
CA GLY A 314 -8.96 -28.87 -6.56
C GLY A 314 -10.42 -28.64 -6.96
N MET A 315 -11.01 -27.50 -6.59
CA MET A 315 -12.36 -27.11 -7.03
C MET A 315 -12.45 -26.96 -8.54
N THR A 316 -11.41 -26.42 -9.18
CA THR A 316 -11.38 -26.25 -10.63
C THR A 316 -11.42 -27.59 -11.35
N VAL A 317 -10.61 -28.54 -10.90
CA VAL A 317 -10.65 -29.93 -11.40
C VAL A 317 -12.02 -30.55 -11.16
N GLY A 318 -12.56 -30.44 -9.94
CA GLY A 318 -13.89 -30.96 -9.60
C GLY A 318 -15.02 -30.34 -10.44
N TRP A 319 -14.95 -29.04 -10.70
CA TRP A 319 -15.91 -28.33 -11.54
C TRP A 319 -15.82 -28.79 -13.01
N LEU A 320 -14.62 -28.99 -13.55
CA LEU A 320 -14.44 -29.54 -14.91
C LEU A 320 -15.02 -30.95 -15.02
N VAL A 321 -14.80 -31.80 -14.02
CA VAL A 321 -15.42 -33.15 -13.95
C VAL A 321 -16.95 -33.03 -13.91
N LEU A 322 -17.49 -32.11 -13.11
CA LEU A 322 -18.93 -31.88 -13.04
C LEU A 322 -19.51 -31.43 -14.38
N VAL A 323 -18.84 -30.52 -15.10
CA VAL A 323 -19.23 -30.07 -16.45
C VAL A 323 -19.21 -31.24 -17.44
N LEU A 324 -18.18 -32.08 -17.39
CA LEU A 324 -18.07 -33.27 -18.25
C LEU A 324 -19.19 -34.28 -17.98
N LEU A 325 -19.44 -34.61 -16.71
CA LEU A 325 -20.53 -35.51 -16.30
C LEU A 325 -21.90 -34.93 -16.68
N ALA A 326 -22.09 -33.63 -16.51
CA ALA A 326 -23.30 -32.93 -16.91
C ALA A 326 -23.60 -33.07 -18.39
N GLY A 327 -22.58 -33.04 -19.24
CA GLY A 327 -22.70 -33.26 -20.68
C GLY A 327 -23.03 -34.70 -21.06
N SER A 328 -22.60 -35.69 -20.27
CA SER A 328 -22.82 -37.11 -20.58
C SER A 328 -24.19 -37.65 -20.16
N LEU A 329 -24.77 -37.16 -19.06
CA LEU A 329 -26.09 -37.58 -18.56
C LEU A 329 -27.24 -37.50 -19.60
N PRO A 330 -27.42 -36.38 -20.33
CA PRO A 330 -28.51 -36.25 -21.31
C PRO A 330 -28.35 -37.16 -22.54
N LEU A 331 -27.13 -37.66 -22.80
CA LEU A 331 -26.86 -38.57 -23.91
C LEU A 331 -27.29 -40.02 -23.64
N ARG A 332 -27.70 -40.36 -22.39
CA ARG A 332 -28.14 -41.70 -21.95
C ARG A 332 -27.22 -42.85 -22.36
N ALA A 333 -25.95 -42.56 -22.59
CA ALA A 333 -24.96 -43.54 -22.98
C ALA A 333 -24.08 -43.84 -21.77
N ASN A 334 -23.80 -45.12 -21.54
CA ASN A 334 -22.87 -45.52 -20.49
C ASN A 334 -21.45 -45.00 -20.84
N ALA A 335 -20.63 -44.68 -19.84
CA ALA A 335 -19.25 -44.25 -20.08
C ALA A 335 -18.48 -45.25 -20.96
N LEU A 336 -18.80 -46.53 -20.85
CA LEU A 336 -18.24 -47.61 -21.67
C LEU A 336 -18.77 -47.62 -23.11
N GLU A 337 -20.04 -47.28 -23.34
CA GLU A 337 -20.66 -47.20 -24.68
C GLU A 337 -20.20 -45.93 -25.42
N LEU A 338 -20.11 -44.80 -24.71
CA LEU A 338 -19.46 -43.59 -25.22
C LEU A 338 -17.99 -43.87 -25.54
N TRP A 339 -17.27 -44.61 -24.70
CA TRP A 339 -15.88 -45.02 -24.94
C TRP A 339 -15.73 -45.98 -26.13
N GLN A 340 -16.68 -46.90 -26.34
CA GLN A 340 -16.70 -47.82 -27.49
C GLN A 340 -17.08 -47.11 -28.80
N ALA A 341 -18.10 -46.25 -28.80
CA ALA A 341 -18.46 -45.40 -29.94
C ALA A 341 -17.33 -44.43 -30.31
N TYR A 342 -16.63 -43.94 -29.30
CA TYR A 342 -15.46 -43.09 -29.42
C TYR A 342 -14.26 -43.85 -30.02
N THR A 343 -13.88 -45.01 -29.49
CA THR A 343 -12.77 -45.83 -30.00
C THR A 343 -13.02 -46.38 -31.42
N SER A 344 -14.28 -46.69 -31.77
CA SER A 344 -14.67 -47.15 -33.11
C SER A 344 -14.67 -46.06 -34.18
N ALA A 345 -14.84 -44.79 -33.81
CA ALA A 345 -14.87 -43.64 -34.74
C ALA A 345 -13.49 -42.99 -34.98
N ASN A 346 -12.36 -43.70 -34.80
CA ASN A 346 -11.01 -43.11 -34.74
C ASN A 346 -10.91 -42.01 -33.67
N GLY A 347 -11.55 -42.26 -32.53
CA GLY A 347 -11.72 -41.27 -31.47
C GLY A 347 -10.43 -40.68 -30.96
N LEU A 348 -9.28 -41.37 -31.05
CA LEU A 348 -7.99 -40.82 -30.62
C LEU A 348 -7.74 -39.40 -31.18
N HIS A 349 -8.19 -39.11 -32.40
CA HIS A 349 -8.20 -37.74 -32.95
C HIS A 349 -9.24 -36.82 -32.30
N PHE A 350 -10.43 -37.31 -31.96
CA PHE A 350 -11.48 -36.54 -31.26
C PHE A 350 -11.20 -36.30 -29.76
N THR A 351 -10.56 -37.21 -29.00
CA THR A 351 -10.07 -36.84 -27.65
C THR A 351 -8.81 -36.03 -27.74
N ALA A 352 -7.93 -36.26 -28.72
CA ALA A 352 -6.83 -35.34 -28.93
C ALA A 352 -7.37 -33.94 -29.23
N LEU A 353 -8.43 -33.81 -30.04
CA LEU A 353 -9.09 -32.55 -30.35
C LEU A 353 -9.84 -31.97 -29.15
N ALA A 354 -10.55 -32.78 -28.36
CA ALA A 354 -11.26 -32.37 -27.15
C ALA A 354 -10.28 -31.97 -26.03
N MET A 355 -9.19 -32.72 -25.85
CA MET A 355 -8.09 -32.38 -24.96
C MET A 355 -7.33 -31.16 -25.47
N LEU A 356 -7.14 -30.99 -26.78
CA LEU A 356 -6.56 -29.78 -27.37
C LEU A 356 -7.48 -28.56 -27.23
N THR A 357 -8.80 -28.72 -27.31
CA THR A 357 -9.76 -27.64 -27.06
C THR A 357 -9.90 -27.33 -25.58
N LEU A 358 -9.84 -28.33 -24.69
CA LEU A 358 -9.83 -28.13 -23.24
C LEU A 358 -8.51 -27.49 -22.79
N LEU A 359 -7.37 -27.96 -23.31
CA LEU A 359 -6.05 -27.36 -23.14
C LEU A 359 -6.02 -25.94 -23.73
N GLY A 360 -6.64 -25.75 -24.89
CA GLY A 360 -6.82 -24.44 -25.53
C GLY A 360 -7.66 -23.50 -24.67
N LEU A 361 -8.78 -23.95 -24.12
CA LEU A 361 -9.61 -23.20 -23.17
C LEU A 361 -8.88 -22.91 -21.86
N MET A 362 -8.04 -23.84 -21.40
CA MET A 362 -7.22 -23.66 -20.19
C MET A 362 -6.08 -22.66 -20.44
N VAL A 363 -5.47 -22.68 -21.63
CA VAL A 363 -4.47 -21.69 -22.08
C VAL A 363 -5.14 -20.32 -22.30
N VAL A 364 -6.33 -20.26 -22.90
CA VAL A 364 -7.10 -19.01 -23.07
C VAL A 364 -7.54 -18.46 -21.71
N GLY A 365 -8.02 -19.32 -20.80
CA GLY A 365 -8.41 -18.92 -19.45
C GLY A 365 -7.22 -18.41 -18.63
N SER A 366 -6.08 -19.09 -18.68
CA SER A 366 -4.85 -18.66 -18.00
C SER A 366 -4.25 -17.39 -18.61
N THR A 367 -4.28 -17.24 -19.95
CA THR A 367 -3.83 -16.01 -20.62
C THR A 367 -4.76 -14.84 -20.36
N LEU A 368 -6.08 -15.02 -20.36
CA LEU A 368 -7.06 -13.98 -19.98
C LEU A 368 -6.89 -13.56 -18.51
N THR A 369 -6.63 -14.52 -17.61
CA THR A 369 -6.33 -14.23 -16.21
C THR A 369 -5.01 -13.46 -16.08
N GLY A 370 -3.98 -13.84 -16.85
CA GLY A 370 -2.72 -13.12 -16.96
C GLY A 370 -2.90 -11.69 -17.50
N MET A 371 -3.70 -11.51 -18.56
CA MET A 371 -4.05 -10.21 -19.12
C MET A 371 -4.86 -9.36 -18.14
N TRP A 372 -5.75 -9.95 -17.35
CA TRP A 372 -6.49 -9.25 -16.29
C TRP A 372 -5.60 -8.82 -15.13
N LEU A 373 -4.66 -9.68 -14.70
CA LEU A 373 -3.64 -9.33 -13.70
C LEU A 373 -2.69 -8.23 -14.21
N LEU A 374 -2.41 -8.22 -15.52
CA LEU A 374 -1.62 -7.20 -16.18
C LEU A 374 -2.41 -5.89 -16.35
N SER A 375 -3.68 -5.96 -16.76
CA SER A 375 -4.53 -4.78 -16.95
C SER A 375 -4.90 -4.11 -15.64
N SER A 376 -5.11 -4.87 -14.56
CA SER A 376 -5.25 -4.32 -13.20
C SER A 376 -3.95 -3.70 -12.68
N ALA A 377 -2.79 -4.26 -13.04
CA ALA A 377 -1.48 -3.65 -12.77
C ALA A 377 -1.24 -2.37 -13.60
N ILE A 378 -1.77 -2.30 -14.83
CA ILE A 378 -1.73 -1.11 -15.68
C ILE A 378 -2.71 -0.06 -15.17
N ALA A 379 -3.95 -0.41 -14.83
CA ALA A 379 -4.98 0.53 -14.37
C ALA A 379 -4.59 1.24 -13.05
N THR A 380 -3.92 0.52 -12.14
CA THR A 380 -3.35 1.09 -10.91
C THR A 380 -2.17 2.02 -11.18
N LYS A 381 -1.43 1.83 -12.29
CA LYS A 381 -0.39 2.77 -12.75
C LYS A 381 -0.94 3.93 -13.61
N LEU A 382 -2.03 3.71 -14.34
CA LEU A 382 -2.60 4.66 -15.29
C LEU A 382 -3.44 5.74 -14.58
N GLY A 383 -4.11 5.40 -13.48
CA GLY A 383 -4.90 6.35 -12.69
C GLY A 383 -4.11 7.57 -12.19
N PRO A 384 -2.90 7.39 -11.62
CA PRO A 384 -1.99 8.49 -11.28
C PRO A 384 -1.34 9.16 -12.49
N PHE A 385 -1.10 8.42 -13.58
CA PHE A 385 -0.48 8.94 -14.80
C PHE A 385 -1.43 9.87 -15.58
N LEU A 386 -2.71 9.52 -15.69
CA LEU A 386 -3.72 10.31 -16.39
C LEU A 386 -4.08 11.61 -15.65
N ARG A 387 -4.00 11.64 -14.31
CA ARG A 387 -4.19 12.88 -13.51
C ARG A 387 -3.03 13.86 -13.56
N ARG A 388 -1.86 13.47 -14.11
CA ARG A 388 -0.65 14.31 -14.21
C ARG A 388 -0.59 15.21 -15.46
N THR A 389 -1.61 15.18 -16.32
CA THR A 389 -1.62 15.91 -17.60
C THR A 389 -2.50 17.16 -17.61
N LEU A 390 -2.98 17.61 -16.44
CA LEU A 390 -3.65 18.90 -16.33
C LEU A 390 -2.60 20.00 -16.18
N PRO A 391 -2.63 21.06 -17.02
CA PRO A 391 -1.78 22.23 -16.84
C PRO A 391 -2.11 22.89 -15.50
N VAL A 392 -1.09 23.07 -14.65
CA VAL A 392 -1.20 23.87 -13.43
C VAL A 392 -1.43 25.31 -13.87
N ALA A 393 -2.59 25.87 -13.51
CA ALA A 393 -2.87 27.28 -13.70
C ALA A 393 -1.89 28.09 -12.84
N THR A 394 -1.30 29.13 -13.43
CA THR A 394 -0.42 30.10 -12.78
C THR A 394 -1.16 30.80 -11.65
N VAL A 395 -0.85 30.43 -10.40
CA VAL A 395 -1.33 31.13 -9.22
C VAL A 395 -0.34 32.26 -8.92
N ALA A 396 -0.85 33.49 -8.88
CA ALA A 396 -0.08 34.62 -8.38
C ALA A 396 0.36 34.32 -6.94
N VAL A 397 1.67 34.28 -6.71
CA VAL A 397 2.24 33.89 -5.42
C VAL A 397 2.02 35.03 -4.42
N SER A 398 1.15 34.82 -3.43
CA SER A 398 0.90 35.82 -2.37
C SER A 398 2.06 35.83 -1.36
N PRO A 399 2.39 36.99 -0.74
CA PRO A 399 3.47 37.11 0.25
C PRO A 399 3.34 36.17 1.45
N GLU A 400 2.10 35.86 1.85
CA GLU A 400 1.77 34.94 2.93
C GLU A 400 2.13 33.48 2.58
N LEU A 401 1.97 33.10 1.31
CA LEU A 401 2.30 31.76 0.82
C LEU A 401 3.82 31.55 0.66
N LEU A 402 4.56 32.64 0.42
CA LEU A 402 6.03 32.66 0.44
C LEU A 402 6.57 32.43 1.85
N GLU A 403 6.03 33.16 2.84
CA GLU A 403 6.41 32.99 4.24
C GLU A 403 6.18 31.53 4.71
N GLU A 404 5.07 30.93 4.29
CA GLU A 404 4.75 29.54 4.59
C GLU A 404 5.74 28.55 3.96
N THR A 405 6.14 28.78 2.70
CA THR A 405 7.15 27.95 2.02
C THR A 405 8.51 28.04 2.71
N VAL A 406 8.91 29.25 3.13
CA VAL A 406 10.15 29.46 3.89
C VAL A 406 10.07 28.79 5.26
N ARG A 407 8.89 28.78 5.91
CA ARG A 407 8.65 28.09 7.18
C ARG A 407 8.79 26.57 7.06
N GLU A 408 8.38 25.99 5.94
CA GLU A 408 8.45 24.54 5.67
C GLU A 408 9.89 24.06 5.44
N SER A 409 10.77 24.96 5.01
CA SER A 409 12.18 24.64 4.79
C SER A 409 12.93 24.29 6.08
N LEU A 410 13.61 23.15 6.08
CA LEU A 410 14.45 22.70 7.19
C LEU A 410 15.61 23.66 7.48
N LEU A 411 16.08 24.42 6.48
CA LEU A 411 17.16 25.40 6.65
C LEU A 411 16.71 26.60 7.52
N PHE A 412 15.43 26.96 7.45
CA PHE A 412 14.88 28.18 8.09
C PHE A 412 13.93 27.89 9.26
N LYS A 413 13.79 26.62 9.67
CA LYS A 413 12.90 26.18 10.74
C LYS A 413 13.19 26.84 12.10
N GLY A 414 14.44 27.25 12.34
CA GLY A 414 14.87 27.94 13.57
C GLY A 414 14.74 29.47 13.56
N PHE A 415 14.27 30.06 12.46
CA PHE A 415 14.19 31.52 12.29
C PHE A 415 12.90 32.07 12.92
N SER A 416 12.91 33.31 13.40
CA SER A 416 11.71 33.98 13.90
C SER A 416 10.72 34.29 12.77
N ARG A 417 9.46 34.62 13.11
CA ARG A 417 8.46 34.97 12.10
C ARG A 417 8.89 36.18 11.26
N GLU A 418 9.44 37.20 11.92
CA GLU A 418 9.94 38.43 11.29
C GLU A 418 11.10 38.14 10.33
N GLU A 419 11.96 37.19 10.66
CA GLU A 419 13.08 36.77 9.81
C GLU A 419 12.61 35.98 8.60
N ARG A 420 11.66 35.06 8.77
CA ARG A 420 11.06 34.33 7.65
C ARG A 420 10.32 35.27 6.70
N ALA A 421 9.62 36.26 7.24
CA ALA A 421 8.97 37.30 6.44
C ALA A 421 10.00 38.13 5.66
N ARG A 422 11.16 38.45 6.25
CA ARG A 422 12.27 39.10 5.54
C ARG A 422 12.83 38.24 4.41
N ILE A 423 13.08 36.95 4.65
CA ILE A 423 13.57 36.03 3.63
C ILE A 423 12.55 35.89 2.49
N ALA A 424 11.27 35.73 2.82
CA ALA A 424 10.18 35.67 1.86
C ALA A 424 10.04 36.95 1.03
N ALA A 425 10.31 38.12 1.63
CA ALA A 425 10.27 39.41 0.94
C ALA A 425 11.48 39.63 0.00
N THR A 426 12.63 39.06 0.31
CA THR A 426 13.84 39.16 -0.53
C THR A 426 13.86 38.13 -1.67
N ALA A 427 13.14 37.02 -1.50
CA ALA A 427 13.07 35.95 -2.48
C ALA A 427 12.30 36.36 -3.76
N ARG A 428 12.88 36.09 -4.93
CA ARG A 428 12.25 36.34 -6.24
C ARG A 428 11.64 35.05 -6.79
N PRO A 429 10.35 35.01 -7.18
CA PRO A 429 9.78 33.85 -7.83
C PRO A 429 10.35 33.66 -9.24
N LEU A 430 10.80 32.44 -9.55
CA LEU A 430 11.34 32.00 -10.83
C LEU A 430 10.51 30.82 -11.35
N GLU A 431 9.83 31.01 -12.47
CA GLU A 431 9.07 29.94 -13.13
C GLU A 431 9.97 29.10 -14.04
N VAL A 432 9.86 27.78 -13.91
CA VAL A 432 10.69 26.82 -14.63
C VAL A 432 9.78 25.77 -15.26
N THR A 433 9.91 25.54 -16.56
CA THR A 433 9.14 24.50 -17.24
C THR A 433 9.77 23.12 -17.07
N LYS A 434 8.97 22.07 -17.20
CA LYS A 434 9.45 20.68 -17.15
C LYS A 434 10.67 20.47 -18.07
N ASP A 435 11.60 19.65 -17.60
CA ASP A 435 12.86 19.25 -18.26
C ASP A 435 13.93 20.36 -18.35
N THR A 436 13.64 21.57 -17.85
CA THR A 436 14.63 22.65 -17.76
C THR A 436 15.71 22.32 -16.73
N MET A 437 16.98 22.52 -17.10
CA MET A 437 18.11 22.42 -16.19
C MET A 437 18.29 23.75 -15.46
N VAL A 438 18.03 23.77 -14.15
CA VAL A 438 18.08 24.98 -13.32
C VAL A 438 19.52 25.29 -12.90
N VAL A 439 20.30 24.25 -12.63
CA VAL A 439 21.70 24.35 -12.20
C VAL A 439 22.49 23.23 -12.87
N ARG A 440 23.73 23.50 -13.29
CA ARG A 440 24.65 22.44 -13.76
C ARG A 440 25.82 22.28 -12.82
N GLU A 441 26.22 21.02 -12.60
CA GLU A 441 27.45 20.67 -11.87
C GLU A 441 28.66 21.37 -12.51
N GLY A 442 29.56 21.90 -11.67
CA GLY A 442 30.78 22.60 -12.08
C GLY A 442 30.61 24.08 -12.43
N GLU A 443 29.39 24.57 -12.70
CA GLU A 443 29.14 26.00 -12.95
C GLU A 443 29.39 26.84 -11.70
N VAL A 444 29.73 28.12 -11.86
CA VAL A 444 29.83 29.05 -10.72
C VAL A 444 28.41 29.46 -10.32
N GLY A 445 28.08 29.32 -9.04
CA GLY A 445 26.74 29.55 -8.52
C GLY A 445 26.69 30.61 -7.44
N SER A 446 25.93 31.68 -7.65
CA SER A 446 25.74 32.78 -6.69
C SER A 446 24.30 32.93 -6.19
N THR A 447 23.46 31.91 -6.42
CA THR A 447 22.03 31.96 -6.07
C THR A 447 21.59 30.67 -5.40
N VAL A 448 20.67 30.78 -4.44
CA VAL A 448 20.01 29.67 -3.75
C VAL A 448 18.56 29.62 -4.19
N TYR A 449 18.02 28.42 -4.34
CA TYR A 449 16.64 28.22 -4.76
C TYR A 449 15.87 27.47 -3.68
N ILE A 450 14.65 27.89 -3.39
CA ILE A 450 13.69 27.13 -2.59
C ILE A 450 12.57 26.69 -3.54
N VAL A 451 12.22 25.40 -3.54
CA VAL A 451 11.09 24.94 -4.35
C VAL A 451 9.80 25.46 -3.71
N HIS A 452 9.04 26.30 -4.42
CA HIS A 452 7.73 26.76 -3.96
C HIS A 452 6.60 25.85 -4.45
N SER A 453 6.68 25.42 -5.71
CA SER A 453 5.77 24.43 -6.29
C SER A 453 6.47 23.64 -7.40
N GLY A 454 5.97 22.44 -7.69
CA GLY A 454 6.58 21.53 -8.65
C GLY A 454 7.64 20.62 -8.02
N LYS A 455 8.42 19.95 -8.87
CA LYS A 455 9.44 18.98 -8.47
C LYS A 455 10.70 19.10 -9.32
N VAL A 456 11.86 19.07 -8.67
CA VAL A 456 13.15 19.02 -9.35
C VAL A 456 13.91 17.76 -8.95
N GLU A 457 14.75 17.23 -9.82
CA GLU A 457 15.64 16.11 -9.53
C GLU A 457 17.11 16.59 -9.50
N VAL A 458 17.86 16.09 -8.53
CA VAL A 458 19.29 16.31 -8.38
C VAL A 458 20.02 15.18 -9.08
N LEU A 459 20.96 15.53 -9.94
CA LEU A 459 21.72 14.65 -10.80
C LEU A 459 23.22 14.83 -10.50
N ARG A 460 23.93 13.70 -10.39
CA ARG A 460 25.39 13.63 -10.32
C ARG A 460 25.93 13.31 -11.71
N ASP A 461 26.83 14.14 -12.22
CA ASP A 461 27.58 13.80 -13.43
C ASP A 461 28.68 12.78 -13.07
N THR A 462 28.76 11.66 -13.80
CA THR A 462 29.81 10.63 -13.60
C THR A 462 30.95 10.84 -14.59
N ASP A 463 32.14 10.31 -14.29
CA ASP A 463 33.33 10.36 -15.16
C ASP A 463 33.08 9.78 -16.57
N SER A 464 32.06 8.93 -16.71
CA SER A 464 31.62 8.33 -17.98
C SER A 464 30.71 9.24 -18.84
N GLY A 465 30.39 10.45 -18.36
CA GLY A 465 29.44 11.39 -18.99
C GLY A 465 27.97 11.02 -18.77
N ARG A 466 27.68 10.00 -17.95
CA ARG A 466 26.31 9.59 -17.58
C ARG A 466 25.84 10.38 -16.36
N ARG A 467 24.57 10.76 -16.35
CA ARG A 467 23.92 11.42 -15.19
C ARG A 467 23.21 10.41 -14.32
N GLU A 468 23.63 10.31 -13.07
CA GLU A 468 22.99 9.48 -12.06
C GLU A 468 22.03 10.31 -11.22
N TRP A 469 20.86 9.74 -10.93
CA TRP A 469 19.88 10.36 -10.06
C TRP A 469 20.32 10.25 -8.59
N VAL A 470 20.28 11.36 -7.88
CA VAL A 470 20.67 11.46 -6.46
C VAL A 470 19.43 11.60 -5.57
N ALA A 471 18.58 12.59 -5.86
CA ALA A 471 17.42 12.92 -5.05
C ALA A 471 16.34 13.63 -5.87
N THR A 472 15.12 13.69 -5.34
CA THR A 472 14.04 14.56 -5.85
C THR A 472 13.73 15.58 -4.77
N LEU A 473 13.65 16.85 -5.13
CA LEU A 473 13.32 17.95 -4.24
C LEU A 473 11.92 18.46 -4.55
N GLU A 474 11.15 18.74 -3.50
CA GLU A 474 9.75 19.16 -3.51
C GLU A 474 9.58 20.46 -2.71
N ARG A 475 8.34 20.94 -2.56
CA ARG A 475 8.05 22.22 -1.90
C ARG A 475 8.75 22.36 -0.53
N GLY A 476 9.40 23.50 -0.30
CA GLY A 476 10.17 23.82 0.90
C GLY A 476 11.65 23.39 0.83
N ASP A 477 12.02 22.50 -0.09
CA ASP A 477 13.41 22.07 -0.25
C ASP A 477 14.29 23.16 -0.86
N VAL A 478 15.51 23.29 -0.33
CA VAL A 478 16.49 24.30 -0.72
C VAL A 478 17.63 23.67 -1.52
N PHE A 479 18.02 24.23 -2.65
CA PHE A 479 19.19 23.77 -3.40
C PHE A 479 20.06 24.90 -3.92
N GLY A 480 21.33 24.58 -4.15
CA GLY A 480 22.33 25.53 -4.63
C GLY A 480 23.11 26.24 -3.52
N GLU A 481 22.69 26.09 -2.27
CA GLU A 481 23.31 26.59 -1.05
C GLU A 481 24.78 26.19 -0.93
N ARG A 482 25.14 24.98 -1.39
CA ARG A 482 26.52 24.48 -1.31
C ARG A 482 27.53 25.34 -2.06
N ALA A 483 27.17 25.87 -3.22
CA ALA A 483 28.08 26.71 -4.00
C ALA A 483 28.41 28.02 -3.29
N LEU A 484 27.54 28.49 -2.39
CA LEU A 484 27.80 29.68 -1.60
C LEU A 484 28.71 29.39 -0.40
N LEU A 485 28.73 28.13 0.06
CA LEU A 485 29.52 27.68 1.20
C LEU A 485 30.91 27.16 0.80
N GLU A 486 31.08 26.74 -0.45
CA GLU A 486 32.38 26.31 -0.98
C GLU A 486 33.26 27.50 -1.37
N THR A 487 34.55 27.44 -0.99
CA THR A 487 35.57 28.42 -1.39
C THR A 487 35.68 28.57 -2.92
N SER A 488 35.35 27.50 -3.66
CA SER A 488 35.41 27.47 -5.12
C SER A 488 34.26 28.22 -5.80
N GLY A 489 33.14 28.45 -5.09
CA GLY A 489 31.93 29.02 -5.66
C GLY A 489 31.19 28.10 -6.65
N ARG A 490 31.60 26.83 -6.81
CA ARG A 490 31.09 25.94 -7.86
C ARG A 490 29.90 25.10 -7.38
N ARG A 491 29.01 24.82 -8.31
CA ARG A 491 27.85 23.93 -8.14
C ARG A 491 28.33 22.48 -8.05
N THR A 492 27.92 21.77 -7.02
CA THR A 492 28.35 20.38 -6.77
C THR A 492 27.51 19.33 -7.48
N ARG A 493 26.29 19.69 -7.91
CA ARG A 493 25.34 18.79 -8.58
C ARG A 493 24.53 19.56 -9.63
N SER A 494 24.06 18.83 -10.64
CA SER A 494 23.09 19.31 -11.62
C SER A 494 21.67 19.19 -11.07
N VAL A 495 20.76 20.12 -11.39
CA VAL A 495 19.35 20.09 -10.94
C VAL A 495 18.43 20.34 -12.12
N ARG A 496 17.51 19.40 -12.40
CA ARG A 496 16.56 19.47 -13.52
C ARG A 496 15.11 19.45 -13.04
N ALA A 497 14.26 20.29 -13.62
CA ALA A 497 12.83 20.27 -13.35
C ALA A 497 12.16 19.01 -13.94
N THR A 498 11.36 18.31 -13.14
CA THR A 498 10.60 17.11 -13.57
C THR A 498 9.12 17.40 -13.80
N SER A 499 8.66 18.56 -13.34
CA SER A 499 7.37 19.19 -13.65
C SER A 499 7.59 20.67 -13.95
N ASN A 500 6.54 21.39 -14.31
CA ASN A 500 6.58 22.85 -14.18
C ASN A 500 6.77 23.18 -12.68
N CYS A 501 7.65 24.13 -12.38
CA CYS A 501 8.02 24.53 -11.04
C CYS A 501 7.94 26.03 -10.89
N VAL A 502 7.62 26.47 -9.67
CA VAL A 502 7.92 27.83 -9.21
C VAL A 502 8.99 27.68 -8.14
N LEU A 503 10.11 28.36 -8.33
CA LEU A 503 11.23 28.40 -7.42
C LEU A 503 11.32 29.78 -6.78
N LEU A 504 11.86 29.88 -5.58
CA LEU A 504 12.18 31.14 -4.92
C LEU A 504 13.69 31.31 -4.98
N GLU A 505 14.15 32.24 -5.82
CA GLU A 505 15.54 32.58 -5.98
C GLU A 505 15.97 33.61 -4.92
N ILE A 506 17.06 33.32 -4.22
CA ILE A 506 17.69 34.19 -3.22
C ILE A 506 19.13 34.40 -3.65
N GLU A 507 19.55 35.65 -3.80
CA GLU A 507 20.93 35.99 -4.17
C GLU A 507 21.91 35.71 -3.02
N ARG A 508 23.18 35.47 -3.35
CA ARG A 508 24.23 35.18 -2.37
C ARG A 508 24.35 36.24 -1.29
N SER A 509 24.36 37.52 -1.64
CA SER A 509 24.46 38.62 -0.67
C SER A 509 23.33 38.57 0.36
N ASP A 510 22.11 38.25 -0.08
CA ASP A 510 20.94 38.17 0.77
C ASP A 510 20.95 36.90 1.63
N PHE A 511 21.36 35.78 1.05
CA PHE A 511 21.54 34.53 1.78
C PHE A 511 22.63 34.64 2.84
N GLU A 512 23.78 35.24 2.53
CA GLU A 512 24.87 35.48 3.48
C GLU A 512 24.41 36.43 4.61
N ALA A 513 23.73 37.52 4.27
CA ALA A 513 23.23 38.49 5.25
C ALA A 513 22.16 37.91 6.19
N LEU A 514 21.28 37.05 5.68
CA LEU A 514 20.14 36.51 6.43
C LEU A 514 20.48 35.20 7.18
N VAL A 515 21.35 34.35 6.64
CA VAL A 515 21.63 33.00 7.15
C VAL A 515 23.02 32.88 7.79
N LEU A 516 24.07 33.40 7.14
CA LEU A 516 25.44 33.24 7.65
C LEU A 516 25.78 34.21 8.79
N SER A 517 25.05 35.32 8.92
CA SER A 517 25.21 36.27 10.04
C SER A 517 24.76 35.71 11.40
N ARG A 518 24.07 34.57 11.43
CA ARG A 518 23.50 33.90 12.62
C ARG A 518 24.28 32.69 13.12
N LEU A 519 25.19 32.13 12.32
CA LEU A 519 26.02 30.99 12.70
C LEU A 519 27.43 31.50 13.03
N ASN A 520 27.98 31.10 14.17
CA ASN A 520 29.38 31.43 14.48
C ASN A 520 30.28 30.80 13.40
N ARG A 521 31.30 31.53 12.93
CA ARG A 521 32.21 31.07 11.86
C ARG A 521 32.75 29.65 12.09
N THR A 522 33.03 29.31 13.34
CA THR A 522 33.46 27.99 13.79
C THR A 522 32.39 26.90 13.64
N GLN A 523 31.10 27.21 13.85
CA GLN A 523 29.99 26.29 13.64
C GLN A 523 29.74 26.04 12.15
N ILE A 524 29.92 27.07 11.31
CA ILE A 524 29.83 26.91 9.85
C ILE A 524 30.94 25.97 9.37
N GLU A 525 32.19 26.22 9.77
CA GLU A 525 33.33 25.38 9.40
C GLU A 525 33.14 23.92 9.84
N ASP A 526 32.65 23.70 11.07
CA ASP A 526 32.32 22.36 11.59
C ASP A 526 31.22 21.67 10.79
N ILE A 527 30.10 22.34 10.52
CA ILE A 527 29.01 21.77 9.71
C ILE A 527 29.49 21.47 8.29
N LEU A 528 30.25 22.36 7.66
CA LEU A 528 30.78 22.16 6.31
C LEU A 528 31.74 21.00 6.24
N GLN A 529 32.62 20.84 7.24
CA GLN A 529 33.51 19.70 7.35
C GLN A 529 32.71 18.39 7.43
N LYS A 530 31.67 18.35 8.28
CA LYS A 530 30.78 17.18 8.43
C LYS A 530 30.05 16.86 7.12
N VAL A 531 29.46 17.87 6.48
CA VAL A 531 28.72 17.73 5.23
C VAL A 531 29.63 17.29 4.08
N ALA A 532 30.86 17.80 4.01
CA ALA A 532 31.85 17.38 3.02
C ALA A 532 32.29 15.92 3.20
N PHE A 533 32.38 15.45 4.45
CA PHE A 533 32.60 14.05 4.74
C PHE A 533 31.40 13.18 4.34
N LEU A 534 30.18 13.57 4.73
CA LEU A 534 28.94 12.84 4.37
C LEU A 534 28.76 12.73 2.85
N ASP A 535 29.14 13.74 2.06
CA ASP A 535 29.01 13.67 0.60
C ASP A 535 29.91 12.59 -0.05
N ARG A 536 30.93 12.10 0.66
CA ARG A 536 31.92 11.14 0.15
C ARG A 536 31.69 9.69 0.58
N ILE A 537 30.78 9.43 1.51
CA ILE A 537 30.55 8.08 2.06
C ILE A 537 29.31 7.43 1.46
N ASP A 538 29.31 6.10 1.36
CA ASP A 538 28.21 5.34 0.76
C ASP A 538 26.89 5.47 1.55
N LEU A 539 26.96 5.60 2.88
CA LEU A 539 25.78 5.72 3.74
C LEU A 539 24.83 6.85 3.31
N SER A 540 25.40 8.00 2.94
CA SER A 540 24.69 9.22 2.59
C SER A 540 24.62 9.48 1.09
N ALA A 541 25.00 8.51 0.25
CA ALA A 541 24.99 8.65 -1.20
C ALA A 541 23.61 9.01 -1.78
N THR A 542 22.52 8.58 -1.11
CA THR A 542 21.14 8.86 -1.51
C THR A 542 20.45 9.90 -0.63
N TRP A 543 21.17 10.55 0.30
CA TRP A 543 20.58 11.56 1.18
C TRP A 543 20.41 12.87 0.41
N SER A 544 19.32 13.58 0.69
CA SER A 544 19.16 14.94 0.20
C SER A 544 20.18 15.88 0.87
N PRO A 545 20.56 17.01 0.24
CA PRO A 545 21.42 18.00 0.88
C PRO A 545 20.90 18.46 2.25
N GLN A 546 19.57 18.60 2.37
CA GLN A 546 18.90 18.99 3.61
C GLN A 546 19.02 17.91 4.67
N ALA A 547 18.91 16.62 4.30
CA ALA A 547 19.14 15.51 5.20
C ALA A 547 20.60 15.47 5.70
N MET A 548 21.58 15.67 4.82
CA MET A 548 23.00 15.74 5.20
C MET A 548 23.24 16.88 6.21
N PHE A 549 22.73 18.08 5.91
CA PHE A 549 22.83 19.23 6.80
C PHE A 549 22.15 18.98 8.15
N SER A 550 20.92 18.45 8.11
CA SER A 550 20.14 18.08 9.30
C SER A 550 20.86 17.06 10.19
N PHE A 551 21.53 16.07 9.59
CA PHE A 551 22.36 15.13 10.33
C PHE A 551 23.61 15.81 10.90
N ALA A 552 24.33 16.61 10.09
CA ALA A 552 25.54 17.31 10.51
C ALA A 552 25.31 18.24 11.70
N GLN A 553 24.15 18.92 11.77
CA GLN A 553 23.76 19.76 12.90
C GLN A 553 23.54 18.96 14.19
N ARG A 554 23.12 17.70 14.11
CA ARG A 554 22.87 16.83 15.27
C ARG A 554 24.10 16.07 15.74
N ALA A 555 25.07 15.90 14.85
CA ALA A 555 26.30 15.20 15.12
C ALA A 555 27.32 16.10 15.82
N ILE A 556 28.04 15.55 16.79
CA ILE A 556 29.26 16.15 17.35
C ILE A 556 30.47 15.31 16.95
N ILE A 557 31.60 15.95 16.67
CA ILE A 557 32.87 15.22 16.46
C ILE A 557 33.46 14.93 17.84
N GLN A 558 33.66 13.64 18.14
CA GLN A 558 34.32 13.20 19.36
C GLN A 558 35.55 12.36 19.02
N SER A 559 36.66 12.59 19.72
CA SER A 559 37.91 11.85 19.57
C SER A 559 38.00 10.76 20.64
N PHE A 560 38.62 9.64 20.28
CA PHE A 560 38.77 8.45 21.12
C PHE A 560 40.19 7.89 20.99
N ASP A 561 40.73 7.43 22.11
CA ASP A 561 42.10 6.91 22.21
C ASP A 561 42.17 5.40 21.99
N VAL A 562 43.34 4.90 21.60
CA VAL A 562 43.56 3.47 21.34
C VAL A 562 43.25 2.63 22.59
N GLY A 563 42.50 1.55 22.40
CA GLY A 563 42.08 0.64 23.48
C GLY A 563 40.82 1.08 24.20
N GLU A 564 40.32 2.29 23.98
CA GLU A 564 39.04 2.74 24.52
C GLU A 564 37.88 1.88 23.99
N THR A 565 36.88 1.65 24.83
CA THR A 565 35.69 0.87 24.46
C THR A 565 34.49 1.81 24.34
N LEU A 566 33.99 2.00 23.12
CA LEU A 566 32.90 2.93 22.83
C LEU A 566 31.53 2.37 23.22
N ILE A 567 31.33 1.08 23.00
CA ILE A 567 30.11 0.35 23.36
C ILE A 567 30.53 -1.00 23.91
N ARG A 568 29.93 -1.46 25.02
CA ARG A 568 30.07 -2.86 25.47
C ARG A 568 28.81 -3.64 25.13
N ALA A 569 28.99 -4.90 24.75
CA ALA A 569 27.86 -5.80 24.56
C ALA A 569 27.00 -5.85 25.84
N ASN A 570 25.69 -5.80 25.67
CA ASN A 570 24.65 -5.73 26.70
C ASN A 570 24.52 -4.40 27.44
N ASP A 571 25.32 -3.37 27.13
CA ASP A 571 25.08 -2.03 27.67
C ASP A 571 23.93 -1.34 26.94
N ASP A 572 23.23 -0.46 27.66
CA ASP A 572 22.21 0.41 27.08
C ASP A 572 22.87 1.56 26.29
N ASN A 573 22.99 1.38 24.98
CA ASN A 573 23.61 2.35 24.10
C ASN A 573 22.62 3.49 23.75
N GLN A 574 23.01 4.71 24.10
CA GLN A 574 22.21 5.93 23.90
C GLN A 574 22.68 6.79 22.72
N TYR A 575 23.59 6.28 21.88
CA TYR A 575 24.19 7.04 20.79
C TYR A 575 24.31 6.23 19.50
N PHE A 576 24.17 6.93 18.39
CA PHE A 576 24.57 6.46 17.07
C PHE A 576 25.96 7.03 16.75
N PHE A 577 26.82 6.21 16.14
CA PHE A 577 28.18 6.60 15.80
C PHE A 577 28.44 6.38 14.31
N LEU A 578 29.03 7.37 13.67
CA LEU A 578 29.58 7.28 12.32
C LEU A 578 31.08 7.57 12.38
N LEU A 579 31.90 6.59 12.00
CA LEU A 579 33.35 6.65 12.09
C LEU A 579 33.89 7.66 11.07
N TYR A 580 34.40 8.78 11.57
CA TYR A 580 34.94 9.88 10.76
C TYR A 580 36.40 9.58 10.35
N GLU A 581 37.22 9.10 11.28
CA GLU A 581 38.64 8.80 11.09
C GLU A 581 39.07 7.65 12.00
N GLY A 582 40.01 6.82 11.56
CA GLY A 582 40.57 5.71 12.34
C GLY A 582 39.99 4.33 12.01
N GLU A 583 40.33 3.35 12.85
CA GLU A 583 39.90 1.95 12.74
C GLU A 583 39.37 1.45 14.09
N LEU A 584 38.22 0.77 14.06
CA LEU A 584 37.59 0.16 15.24
C LEU A 584 37.43 -1.35 15.04
N SER A 585 37.40 -2.09 16.15
CA SER A 585 37.17 -3.53 16.19
C SER A 585 35.80 -3.83 16.78
N VAL A 586 35.01 -4.65 16.08
CA VAL A 586 33.74 -5.20 16.57
C VAL A 586 34.02 -6.57 17.18
N ARG A 587 33.69 -6.74 18.45
CA ARG A 587 33.90 -7.99 19.21
C ARG A 587 32.58 -8.57 19.69
N GLN A 588 32.36 -9.85 19.43
CA GLN A 588 31.28 -10.65 19.99
C GLN A 588 31.88 -11.85 20.72
N ASN A 589 31.42 -12.13 21.95
CA ASN A 589 31.96 -13.21 22.80
C ASN A 589 33.51 -13.15 22.90
N GLN A 590 34.05 -11.95 23.08
CA GLN A 590 35.49 -11.63 23.10
C GLN A 590 36.28 -11.95 21.82
N LYS A 591 35.64 -12.42 20.75
CA LYS A 591 36.26 -12.63 19.45
C LYS A 591 35.98 -11.45 18.53
N GLU A 592 37.00 -11.00 17.80
CA GLU A 592 36.83 -10.00 16.75
C GLU A 592 36.10 -10.60 15.55
N VAL A 593 34.96 -10.01 15.20
CA VAL A 593 34.06 -10.47 14.15
C VAL A 593 34.06 -9.54 12.93
N ALA A 594 34.39 -8.27 13.12
CA ALA A 594 34.48 -7.28 12.04
C ALA A 594 35.43 -6.13 12.43
N ARG A 595 35.86 -5.38 11.41
CA ARG A 595 36.64 -4.15 11.57
C ARG A 595 35.91 -3.02 10.84
N LEU A 596 35.83 -1.86 11.48
CA LEU A 596 35.18 -0.67 10.95
C LEU A 596 36.23 0.36 10.55
N ARG A 597 36.01 1.03 9.43
CA ARG A 597 36.87 2.07 8.85
C ARG A 597 36.09 3.36 8.65
N SER A 598 36.79 4.44 8.33
CA SER A 598 36.17 5.73 8.00
C SER A 598 35.01 5.56 7.00
N GLY A 599 33.85 6.10 7.34
CA GLY A 599 32.58 5.94 6.62
C GLY A 599 31.65 4.86 7.16
N ASP A 600 32.17 3.89 7.94
CA ASP A 600 31.35 2.89 8.61
C ASP A 600 30.64 3.47 9.84
N PHE A 601 29.52 2.86 10.24
CA PHE A 601 28.72 3.28 11.38
C PHE A 601 28.30 2.11 12.26
N PHE A 602 27.94 2.40 13.51
CA PHE A 602 27.54 1.41 14.51
C PHE A 602 26.63 2.01 15.59
N GLY A 603 25.98 1.13 16.36
CA GLY A 603 25.05 1.50 17.44
C GLY A 603 23.60 1.70 16.99
N GLU A 604 23.33 1.59 15.69
CA GLU A 604 22.01 1.74 15.08
C GLU A 604 21.01 0.69 15.56
N ILE A 605 21.46 -0.56 15.74
CA ILE A 605 20.56 -1.69 16.04
C ILE A 605 19.93 -1.51 17.42
N SER A 606 20.75 -1.22 18.44
CA SER A 606 20.27 -0.97 19.80
C SER A 606 19.37 0.26 19.88
N VAL A 607 19.67 1.30 19.10
CA VAL A 607 18.86 2.52 19.05
C VAL A 607 17.50 2.25 18.40
N LEU A 608 17.47 1.56 17.26
CA LEU A 608 16.24 1.24 16.50
C LEU A 608 15.37 0.22 17.22
N GLN A 609 15.96 -0.81 17.84
CA GLN A 609 15.23 -1.80 18.62
C GLN A 609 14.86 -1.30 20.03
N ASN A 610 15.36 -0.11 20.41
CA ASN A 610 15.31 0.39 21.77
C ASN A 610 15.80 -0.66 22.78
N SER A 611 16.89 -1.38 22.47
CA SER A 611 17.44 -2.52 23.22
C SER A 611 18.90 -2.29 23.66
N THR A 612 19.49 -3.26 24.35
CA THR A 612 20.93 -3.25 24.67
C THR A 612 21.79 -3.52 23.43
N ALA A 613 23.07 -3.17 23.51
CA ALA A 613 24.04 -3.36 22.43
C ALA A 613 24.35 -4.85 22.18
N THR A 614 24.47 -5.21 20.90
CA THR A 614 24.70 -6.62 20.47
C THR A 614 26.18 -7.01 20.41
N ALA A 615 27.10 -6.04 20.43
CA ALA A 615 28.54 -6.27 20.31
C ALA A 615 29.34 -5.18 21.03
N THR A 616 30.57 -5.50 21.38
CA THR A 616 31.54 -4.56 21.96
C THR A 616 32.35 -3.88 20.86
N ILE A 617 32.56 -2.57 20.94
CA ILE A 617 33.32 -1.77 19.98
C ILE A 617 34.57 -1.20 20.66
N VAL A 618 35.76 -1.52 20.14
CA VAL A 618 37.05 -1.12 20.72
C VAL A 618 37.90 -0.36 19.70
N VAL A 619 38.53 0.72 20.12
CA VAL A 619 39.41 1.55 19.28
C VAL A 619 40.73 0.83 18.99
N ARG A 620 41.12 0.73 17.71
CA ARG A 620 42.42 0.16 17.28
C ARG A 620 43.47 1.22 16.97
N THR A 621 43.07 2.32 16.36
CA THR A 621 43.91 3.48 16.07
C THR A 621 43.22 4.74 16.60
N PRO A 622 43.93 5.85 16.89
CA PRO A 622 43.27 7.11 17.27
C PRO A 622 42.12 7.39 16.31
N ALA A 623 40.92 7.58 16.86
CA ALA A 623 39.69 7.58 16.08
C ALA A 623 38.85 8.81 16.39
N LYS A 624 38.11 9.29 15.40
CA LYS A 624 37.09 10.31 15.56
C LYS A 624 35.77 9.77 15.07
N CYS A 625 34.70 10.01 15.81
CA CYS A 625 33.34 9.67 15.37
C CYS A 625 32.45 10.90 15.36
N LEU A 626 31.52 10.92 14.40
CA LEU A 626 30.31 11.71 14.48
C LEU A 626 29.33 10.99 15.40
N VAL A 627 29.07 11.58 16.57
CA VAL A 627 28.21 11.04 17.61
C VAL A 627 26.87 11.75 17.59
N VAL A 628 25.78 11.00 17.51
CA VAL A 628 24.41 11.53 17.53
C VAL A 628 23.64 10.87 18.66
N ALA A 629 23.02 11.66 19.54
CA ALA A 629 22.20 11.13 20.62
C ALA A 629 20.99 10.34 20.06
N LYS A 630 20.59 9.27 20.74
CA LYS A 630 19.49 8.37 20.37
C LYS A 630 18.23 9.11 19.93
N ARG A 631 17.79 10.08 20.73
CA ARG A 631 16.59 10.88 20.43
C ARG A 631 16.74 11.67 19.13
N GLU A 632 17.88 12.33 18.93
CA GLU A 632 18.16 13.13 17.74
C GLU A 632 18.29 12.26 16.49
N PHE A 633 18.91 11.10 16.63
CA PHE A 633 19.02 10.12 15.55
C PHE A 633 17.66 9.57 15.15
N LEU A 634 16.83 9.15 16.12
CA LEU A 634 15.47 8.70 15.83
C LEU A 634 14.64 9.81 15.19
N GLN A 635 14.73 11.06 15.66
CA GLN A 635 14.06 12.20 15.02
C GLN A 635 14.51 12.40 13.58
N PHE A 636 15.81 12.27 13.30
CA PHE A 636 16.33 12.33 11.94
C PHE A 636 15.72 11.24 11.05
N LEU A 637 15.67 10.00 11.53
CA LEU A 637 15.11 8.87 10.76
C LEU A 637 13.61 8.99 10.50
N VAL A 638 12.82 9.44 11.48
CA VAL A 638 11.35 9.48 11.32
C VAL A 638 10.88 10.62 10.43
N ASN A 639 11.68 11.70 10.31
CA ASN A 639 11.32 12.86 9.49
C ASN A 639 11.55 12.63 7.99
N ASP A 640 12.44 11.70 7.62
CA ASP A 640 12.66 11.28 6.24
C ASP A 640 12.51 9.76 6.13
N PHE A 641 11.37 9.33 5.58
CA PHE A 641 11.05 7.92 5.47
C PHE A 641 12.01 7.13 4.58
N TYR A 642 12.68 7.76 3.59
CA TYR A 642 13.64 7.07 2.74
C TYR A 642 14.86 6.67 3.56
N ILE A 643 15.30 7.57 4.45
CA ILE A 643 16.41 7.34 5.36
C ILE A 643 16.03 6.27 6.37
N GLY A 644 14.84 6.37 6.99
CA GLY A 644 14.34 5.34 7.90
C GLY A 644 14.35 3.93 7.28
N LEU A 645 13.83 3.78 6.06
CA LEU A 645 13.86 2.52 5.32
C LEU A 645 15.27 2.03 4.99
N HIS A 646 16.17 2.94 4.61
CA HIS A 646 17.55 2.58 4.30
C HIS A 646 18.26 2.02 5.54
N PHE A 647 18.08 2.64 6.71
CA PHE A 647 18.62 2.15 7.96
C PHE A 647 17.99 0.82 8.40
N GLU A 648 16.67 0.64 8.25
CA GLU A 648 16.00 -0.64 8.52
C GLU A 648 16.61 -1.77 7.68
N GLN A 649 16.85 -1.52 6.39
CA GLN A 649 17.42 -2.49 5.47
C GLN A 649 18.86 -2.87 5.83
N ILE A 650 19.73 -1.88 6.07
CA ILE A 650 21.12 -2.16 6.46
C ILE A 650 21.16 -2.92 7.79
N SER A 651 20.39 -2.48 8.78
CA SER A 651 20.38 -3.08 10.11
C SER A 651 19.87 -4.52 10.08
N SER A 652 18.80 -4.78 9.34
CA SER A 652 18.28 -6.15 9.15
C SER A 652 19.29 -7.05 8.44
N SER A 653 20.01 -6.53 7.45
CA SER A 653 21.06 -7.28 6.75
C SER A 653 22.23 -7.64 7.69
N ARG A 654 22.61 -6.73 8.60
CA ARG A 654 23.68 -6.95 9.58
C ARG A 654 23.29 -7.95 10.66
N LEU A 655 22.03 -7.89 11.12
CA LEU A 655 21.50 -8.81 12.12
C LEU A 655 21.25 -10.22 11.54
N GLY A 656 21.05 -10.33 10.23
CA GLY A 656 20.69 -11.58 9.55
C GLY A 656 19.20 -11.93 9.66
N GLU A 657 18.40 -11.07 10.30
CA GLU A 657 16.96 -11.19 10.48
C GLU A 657 16.32 -9.78 10.47
N PRO A 658 14.99 -9.67 10.28
CA PRO A 658 14.30 -8.38 10.30
C PRO A 658 14.46 -7.66 11.64
N ILE A 659 14.86 -6.38 11.61
CA ILE A 659 15.00 -5.57 12.83
C ILE A 659 13.64 -5.26 13.49
N PHE A 660 12.57 -5.22 12.68
CA PHE A 660 11.18 -5.12 13.10
C PHE A 660 10.34 -6.21 12.41
N PRO A 661 9.23 -6.68 13.03
CA PRO A 661 8.89 -6.44 14.43
C PRO A 661 9.88 -7.18 15.34
N LEU A 662 10.03 -6.72 16.57
CA LEU A 662 10.88 -7.37 17.56
C LEU A 662 10.38 -8.80 17.82
N GLN A 663 11.25 -9.80 17.64
CA GLN A 663 10.92 -11.20 17.94
C GLN A 663 11.22 -11.50 19.41
N GLY A 664 10.61 -12.53 20.01
CA GLY A 664 10.79 -12.89 21.43
C GLY A 664 12.22 -13.32 21.84
N ARG A 665 13.19 -13.32 20.92
CA ARG A 665 14.63 -13.46 21.19
C ARG A 665 15.38 -12.13 21.22
N SER A 666 14.67 -11.00 21.06
CA SER A 666 15.23 -9.67 21.20
C SER A 666 15.91 -9.59 22.55
N PHE A 667 17.17 -9.14 22.55
CA PHE A 667 18.05 -9.08 23.71
C PHE A 667 17.37 -8.27 24.84
N ASP A 668 16.64 -8.95 25.72
CA ASP A 668 16.12 -8.38 26.96
C ASP A 668 17.33 -8.18 27.89
N VAL A 669 17.56 -7.02 28.49
CA VAL A 669 16.66 -6.38 29.46
C VAL A 669 16.94 -4.87 29.46
N ILE A 670 15.91 -4.03 29.28
CA ILE A 670 15.82 -2.77 30.04
C ILE A 670 14.66 -2.99 31.00
N ARG A 671 14.99 -3.40 32.23
CA ARG A 671 14.07 -3.36 33.37
C ARG A 671 14.06 -1.90 33.81
N GLY A 672 12.96 -1.22 33.53
CA GLY A 672 12.60 0.08 34.09
C GLY A 672 11.10 0.08 34.27
#